data_AF-K9RL50-F1
#
_entry.id   AF-K9RL50-F1
#
_cell.length_a   1.000
_cell.length_b   1.000
_cell.length_c   1.000
_cell.angle_alpha   90.00
_cell.angle_beta   90.00
_cell.angle_gamma   90.00
#
_symmetry.space_group_name_H-M   'P 1'
#
loop_
_entity.id
_entity.type
_entity.pdbx_description
1 polymer ?
#
loop_
_entity_poly.entity_id
_entity_poly.type
_entity_poly.pdbx_seq_one_letter_code
_entity_poly.pdbx_strand_id
1 'polypeptide(L)'
;MLDNGNLELGTLAIAESMVEGASLNLLEPDWNQAIFKLSRFAYQRQYDGAMVLESPLSKFRVRLLDWRANALLAVLTQPRSVEELNIFPDLSPETIQQFVNLLCSAQFLAVEPEPLSLQVWEFHNLLFHSRSRSGSHDYPTSHMEQFIEKLPQFPVVKPPMSGKIVSLPRPNLQVVMQGDLTLTEAIETRKSIRDYDDDHPITLEQLSELLYRTARVKEIYKVEKSEDVEYDFGELSNRPYPGGGSLYELEIYPVVHRCEGLDSGLYHYDPLNHQLEQLCPDNADVNVSLLLDNAHRISGEHAIPQVLLVITARFGRMFWKYSSVAYAVVLKHVGVLYQNLYLVANSMGLAPCALGNGDSERFAQATGLDYIEESSVGEFILGSLPNPDALISASMIESVEGAGGAGGEEIEPAVMASTADITPSTLTILHPHDLDNRIPGLINLRNQTLGDSQITIVILDSNPDHNLSCFEGANISKVFPYWHEAVEPIPPEAYATYREIENSGLKGDEKREKIKTVLSETVVNRITGDNHACHITSTIVGQENTPAPGIAPNCRVINIPINSPGDKEEFISVLNLARAFELALELGANIIHCAACRPTQTGEAQNLLTQAVKKCQDNNILIVAPAGNNKGECWCIPAVLPGTLAVGAMKDEGKPYKFSNWGGNYQIDGILVPGENILGAQPATEEPIRLKGTSMAAPVMTGICGLLMSLQLQQGKPIDAEAVRAALLNTAIPCNPDDVEEPERCLRGKLNLPQTIDLLFGQPSVKISFTGDTVSRIENQGYFVKGAGEAGGEINTNLNTNLNSNLQDNLQDISIPDSIPVSISNSEELVTASGTVESQSNQVTQSTAYSGHVYALGTLSYDFGGEARRDSFKQLMGAVDNGSGIMVPANPYDTRQMVDYLDQNPDEARSLIWTLNVDLTPVYAIEPKGGFAAEVYEILLLMLNGQLESEDSDEFIERLSIPALRTNRTVELFSGEVVPVITVRDVRGMYGWKVNTLVNAALGTVTAEVDEEQMRGCLTSFLNRVYYDLRNLGQTSRDRALNFAATNTFQAASTFAEAIATGRELDSIEVEKSPYCRLNSDCWDVKLKFFDPENSHRSHKVFRFTIDVAERLPVTLGEVKSWSVPGRRE
;
A
#
# COMPACT_ATOMS: atom_id res chain seq x y z
N MET A 1 27.63 -31.36 -24.21
CA MET A 1 27.58 -32.69 -24.85
C MET A 1 29.00 -33.21 -24.99
N LEU A 2 29.34 -34.28 -24.28
CA LEU A 2 30.48 -35.15 -24.61
C LEU A 2 29.92 -36.57 -24.67
N ASP A 3 30.20 -37.24 -25.78
CA ASP A 3 29.81 -38.61 -26.09
C ASP A 3 30.31 -39.60 -25.03
N ASN A 4 29.42 -40.49 -24.57
CA ASN A 4 29.67 -41.60 -23.63
C ASN A 4 30.52 -42.72 -24.25
N GLY A 5 31.72 -42.41 -24.75
CA GLY A 5 32.52 -43.35 -25.55
C GLY A 5 33.93 -43.66 -25.07
N ASN A 6 34.63 -42.76 -24.38
CA ASN A 6 36.02 -42.98 -23.94
C ASN A 6 36.34 -42.13 -22.70
N LEU A 7 36.22 -42.70 -21.50
CA LEU A 7 36.83 -42.12 -20.31
C LEU A 7 38.35 -42.32 -20.41
N GLU A 8 39.08 -41.25 -20.72
CA GLU A 8 40.55 -41.27 -20.69
C GLU A 8 41.03 -41.65 -19.28
N LEU A 9 42.01 -42.56 -19.20
CA LEU A 9 42.72 -42.88 -17.97
C LEU A 9 43.33 -41.59 -17.39
N GLY A 10 42.70 -41.01 -16.37
CA GLY A 10 43.17 -39.79 -15.72
C GLY A 10 42.10 -38.74 -15.38
N THR A 11 40.87 -38.87 -15.87
CA THR A 11 39.79 -37.91 -15.55
C THR A 11 39.35 -38.00 -14.09
N LEU A 12 39.61 -36.95 -13.30
CA LEU A 12 39.26 -36.91 -11.87
C LEU A 12 37.76 -36.65 -11.60
N ALA A 13 37.12 -35.78 -12.41
CA ALA A 13 35.74 -35.38 -12.22
C ALA A 13 35.08 -34.80 -13.48
N ILE A 14 33.74 -34.76 -13.50
CA ILE A 14 32.93 -34.14 -14.55
C ILE A 14 31.92 -33.18 -13.91
N ALA A 15 31.82 -31.95 -14.42
CA ALA A 15 30.75 -31.02 -14.03
C ALA A 15 29.52 -31.19 -14.91
N GLU A 16 28.39 -31.49 -14.28
CA GLU A 16 27.07 -31.60 -14.89
C GLU A 16 26.27 -30.35 -14.57
N SER A 17 25.69 -29.70 -15.59
CA SER A 17 24.79 -28.57 -15.35
C SER A 17 23.50 -29.06 -14.71
N MET A 18 23.06 -28.39 -13.66
CA MET A 18 21.75 -28.63 -13.05
C MET A 18 20.66 -27.71 -13.62
N VAL A 19 21.01 -26.73 -14.45
CA VAL A 19 20.06 -25.73 -14.99
C VAL A 19 20.38 -25.32 -16.42
N GLU A 20 19.38 -24.85 -17.16
CA GLU A 20 19.59 -24.29 -18.49
C GLU A 20 20.39 -22.97 -18.42
N GLY A 21 21.30 -22.78 -19.38
CA GLY A 21 22.12 -21.57 -19.46
C GLY A 21 23.25 -21.46 -18.41
N ALA A 22 23.61 -22.53 -17.70
CA ALA A 22 24.79 -22.52 -16.85
C ALA A 22 26.07 -22.45 -17.72
N SER A 23 26.97 -21.50 -17.40
CA SER A 23 28.26 -21.34 -18.06
C SER A 23 29.41 -21.57 -17.09
N LEU A 24 30.46 -22.24 -17.57
CA LEU A 24 31.76 -22.31 -16.88
C LEU A 24 32.61 -21.15 -17.37
N ASN A 25 32.90 -20.21 -16.49
CA ASN A 25 33.84 -19.14 -16.79
C ASN A 25 35.22 -19.62 -16.39
N LEU A 26 36.04 -19.99 -17.38
CA LEU A 26 37.43 -20.39 -17.15
C LEU A 26 38.19 -19.19 -16.60
N LEU A 27 38.54 -19.26 -15.32
CA LEU A 27 39.39 -18.27 -14.67
C LEU A 27 40.84 -18.72 -14.85
N GLU A 28 41.73 -17.80 -15.23
CA GLU A 28 43.17 -18.02 -15.24
C GLU A 28 43.81 -17.26 -14.06
N PRO A 29 43.71 -17.77 -12.82
CA PRO A 29 44.44 -17.19 -11.70
C PRO A 29 45.95 -17.34 -11.90
N ASP A 30 46.74 -16.49 -11.25
CA ASP A 30 48.19 -16.72 -11.15
C ASP A 30 48.45 -17.99 -10.32
N TRP A 31 48.59 -19.12 -11.00
CA TRP A 31 48.72 -20.46 -10.43
C TRP A 31 49.89 -20.60 -9.47
N ASN A 32 50.89 -19.72 -9.54
CA ASN A 32 52.06 -19.75 -8.66
C ASN A 32 51.84 -19.01 -7.33
N GLN A 33 50.84 -18.12 -7.26
CA GLN A 33 50.56 -17.28 -6.08
C GLN A 33 49.18 -17.52 -5.48
N ALA A 34 48.26 -18.10 -6.25
CA ALA A 34 46.90 -18.35 -5.81
C ALA A 34 46.83 -19.42 -4.72
N ILE A 35 46.10 -19.11 -3.65
CA ILE A 35 45.78 -20.03 -2.58
C ILE A 35 44.31 -20.39 -2.71
N PHE A 36 44.03 -21.69 -2.75
CA PHE A 36 42.69 -22.23 -2.93
C PHE A 36 42.22 -22.89 -1.64
N LYS A 37 40.93 -22.74 -1.36
CA LYS A 37 40.24 -23.35 -0.24
C LYS A 37 38.86 -23.77 -0.70
N LEU A 38 38.38 -24.91 -0.23
CA LEU A 38 37.04 -25.38 -0.52
C LEU A 38 36.01 -24.43 0.13
N SER A 39 34.95 -24.09 -0.60
CA SER A 39 33.84 -23.32 -0.03
C SER A 39 33.22 -24.08 1.12
N ARG A 40 32.90 -23.38 2.23
CA ARG A 40 32.17 -23.98 3.37
C ARG A 40 30.76 -24.44 3.03
N PHE A 41 30.26 -24.06 1.84
CA PHE A 41 28.97 -24.50 1.31
C PHE A 41 29.07 -25.70 0.36
N ALA A 42 30.28 -26.12 -0.02
CA ALA A 42 30.48 -27.31 -0.81
C ALA A 42 30.33 -28.57 0.05
N TYR A 43 29.57 -29.55 -0.42
CA TYR A 43 29.34 -30.81 0.29
C TYR A 43 29.31 -31.99 -0.67
N GLN A 44 29.71 -33.16 -0.16
CA GLN A 44 29.70 -34.41 -0.90
C GLN A 44 28.49 -35.26 -0.50
N ARG A 45 27.88 -35.94 -1.47
CA ARG A 45 26.85 -36.94 -1.20
C ARG A 45 26.81 -38.00 -2.30
N GLN A 46 26.10 -39.09 -2.04
CA GLN A 46 25.74 -40.04 -3.09
C GLN A 46 24.61 -39.45 -3.96
N TYR A 47 24.75 -39.60 -5.27
CA TYR A 47 23.70 -39.33 -6.26
C TYR A 47 23.89 -40.23 -7.47
N ASP A 48 22.83 -40.93 -7.87
CA ASP A 48 22.82 -41.83 -9.04
C ASP A 48 24.03 -42.79 -9.11
N GLY A 49 24.29 -43.47 -7.98
CA GLY A 49 25.37 -44.46 -7.89
C GLY A 49 26.80 -43.91 -7.85
N ALA A 50 26.98 -42.58 -7.87
CA ALA A 50 28.28 -41.92 -7.81
C ALA A 50 28.40 -40.98 -6.60
N MET A 51 29.65 -40.65 -6.23
CA MET A 51 29.92 -39.55 -5.32
C MET A 51 29.89 -38.23 -6.10
N VAL A 52 29.13 -37.26 -5.61
CA VAL A 52 29.01 -35.95 -6.24
C VAL A 52 29.37 -34.86 -5.24
N LEU A 53 29.94 -33.78 -5.75
CA LEU A 53 30.16 -32.52 -5.04
C LEU A 53 29.10 -31.52 -5.50
N GLU A 54 28.38 -30.93 -4.55
CA GLU A 54 27.36 -29.91 -4.77
C GLU A 54 27.56 -28.72 -3.84
N SER A 55 26.99 -27.58 -4.23
CA SER A 55 26.97 -26.36 -3.44
C SER A 55 25.68 -25.60 -3.74
N PRO A 56 25.05 -24.94 -2.75
CA PRO A 56 23.94 -24.02 -3.02
C PRO A 56 24.35 -22.79 -3.83
N LEU A 57 25.65 -22.49 -3.90
CA LEU A 57 26.22 -21.41 -4.72
C LEU A 57 26.47 -21.84 -6.17
N SER A 58 26.52 -23.15 -6.45
CA SER A 58 26.84 -23.66 -7.77
C SER A 58 25.60 -24.05 -8.55
N LYS A 59 25.64 -23.77 -9.86
CA LYS A 59 24.70 -24.30 -10.86
C LYS A 59 25.10 -25.67 -11.40
N PHE A 60 26.22 -26.21 -10.93
CA PHE A 60 26.78 -27.47 -11.37
C PHE A 60 26.78 -28.50 -10.25
N ARG A 61 26.65 -29.77 -10.63
CA ARG A 61 26.93 -30.95 -9.82
C ARG A 61 28.21 -31.58 -10.36
N VAL A 62 29.23 -31.75 -9.54
CA VAL A 62 30.50 -32.34 -9.99
C VAL A 62 30.55 -33.81 -9.60
N ARG A 63 30.45 -34.72 -10.56
CA ARG A 63 30.61 -36.16 -10.35
C ARG A 63 32.09 -36.50 -10.19
N LEU A 64 32.44 -37.14 -9.09
CA LEU A 64 33.80 -37.55 -8.75
C LEU A 64 34.02 -38.98 -9.25
N LEU A 65 34.83 -39.11 -10.30
CA LEU A 65 35.05 -40.40 -10.98
C LEU A 65 36.20 -41.20 -10.37
N ASP A 66 37.11 -40.51 -9.66
CA ASP A 66 38.28 -41.09 -9.04
C ASP A 66 38.32 -40.79 -7.54
N TRP A 67 38.65 -41.79 -6.71
CA TRP A 67 38.73 -41.62 -5.26
C TRP A 67 39.78 -40.57 -4.86
N ARG A 68 40.84 -40.38 -5.67
CA ARG A 68 41.88 -39.37 -5.44
C ARG A 68 41.33 -37.95 -5.49
N ALA A 69 40.26 -37.69 -6.25
CA ALA A 69 39.57 -36.40 -6.24
C ALA A 69 39.01 -36.07 -4.85
N ASN A 70 38.49 -37.06 -4.13
CA ASN A 70 38.02 -36.88 -2.74
C ASN A 70 39.18 -36.53 -1.80
N ALA A 71 40.34 -37.17 -1.98
CA ALA A 71 41.52 -36.87 -1.18
C ALA A 71 42.04 -35.44 -1.44
N LEU A 72 42.02 -34.97 -2.70
CA LEU A 72 42.36 -33.59 -3.03
C LEU A 72 41.39 -32.59 -2.39
N LEU A 73 40.08 -32.87 -2.42
CA LEU A 73 39.06 -32.05 -1.74
C LEU A 73 39.28 -32.00 -0.22
N ALA A 74 39.69 -33.12 0.40
CA ALA A 74 39.98 -33.17 1.82
C ALA A 74 41.17 -32.25 2.20
N VAL A 75 42.21 -32.20 1.36
CA VAL A 75 43.35 -31.30 1.57
C VAL A 75 42.96 -29.82 1.37
N LEU A 76 42.05 -29.54 0.42
CA LEU A 76 41.51 -28.19 0.15
C LEU A 76 40.61 -27.63 1.26
N THR A 77 40.29 -28.39 2.31
CA THR A 77 39.58 -27.85 3.49
C THR A 77 40.38 -26.75 4.21
N GLN A 78 41.70 -26.73 4.00
CA GLN A 78 42.60 -25.66 4.42
C GLN A 78 43.09 -24.89 3.18
N PRO A 79 43.47 -23.60 3.32
CA PRO A 79 44.11 -22.86 2.24
C PRO A 79 45.39 -23.56 1.76
N ARG A 80 45.49 -23.84 0.46
CA ARG A 80 46.60 -24.57 -0.19
C ARG A 80 46.92 -24.02 -1.58
N SER A 81 48.20 -24.05 -1.97
CA SER A 81 48.61 -23.82 -3.37
C SER A 81 48.45 -25.09 -4.20
N VAL A 82 48.48 -24.99 -5.53
CA VAL A 82 48.43 -26.17 -6.42
C VAL A 82 49.66 -27.08 -6.24
N GLU A 83 50.82 -26.52 -5.94
CA GLU A 83 52.03 -27.29 -5.66
C GLU A 83 51.86 -28.17 -4.41
N GLU A 84 51.25 -27.63 -3.36
CA GLU A 84 50.96 -28.36 -2.12
C GLU A 84 49.89 -29.46 -2.30
N LEU A 85 49.10 -29.41 -3.38
CA LEU A 85 48.11 -30.43 -3.73
C LEU A 85 48.72 -31.64 -4.44
N ASN A 86 49.99 -31.61 -4.82
CA ASN A 86 50.69 -32.73 -5.44
C ASN A 86 51.05 -33.84 -4.44
N ILE A 87 50.04 -34.37 -3.75
CA ILE A 87 50.16 -35.42 -2.74
C ILE A 87 50.20 -36.84 -3.33
N PHE A 88 49.94 -36.98 -4.64
CA PHE A 88 49.94 -38.26 -5.35
C PHE A 88 50.99 -38.26 -6.47
N PRO A 89 52.03 -39.11 -6.38
CA PRO A 89 53.09 -39.18 -7.40
C PRO A 89 52.61 -39.56 -8.80
N ASP A 90 51.47 -40.27 -8.88
CA ASP A 90 50.90 -40.79 -10.13
C ASP A 90 49.89 -39.84 -10.80
N LEU A 91 49.65 -38.64 -10.25
CA LEU A 91 48.86 -37.60 -10.89
C LEU A 91 49.77 -36.51 -11.46
N SER A 92 49.57 -36.13 -12.72
CA SER A 92 50.35 -35.04 -13.32
C SER A 92 49.94 -33.69 -12.70
N PRO A 93 50.87 -32.73 -12.53
CA PRO A 93 50.55 -31.38 -12.06
C PRO A 93 49.43 -30.71 -12.89
N GLU A 94 49.42 -30.94 -14.20
CA GLU A 94 48.41 -30.41 -15.11
C GLU A 94 47.01 -30.96 -14.80
N THR A 95 46.92 -32.24 -14.42
CA THR A 95 45.65 -32.89 -14.04
C THR A 95 45.09 -32.27 -12.75
N ILE A 96 45.96 -31.99 -11.77
CA ILE A 96 45.58 -31.33 -10.51
C ILE A 96 45.14 -29.89 -10.80
N GLN A 97 45.87 -29.15 -11.63
CA GLN A 97 45.53 -27.79 -12.02
C GLN A 97 44.18 -27.73 -12.75
N GLN A 98 43.91 -28.65 -13.68
CA GLN A 98 42.62 -28.74 -14.38
C GLN A 98 41.47 -29.03 -13.41
N PHE A 99 41.70 -29.91 -12.43
CA PHE A 99 40.70 -30.21 -11.40
C PHE A 99 40.40 -28.97 -10.54
N VAL A 100 41.42 -28.24 -10.08
CA VAL A 100 41.24 -26.99 -9.32
C VAL A 100 40.54 -25.93 -10.18
N ASN A 101 40.89 -25.81 -11.46
CA ASN A 101 40.25 -24.86 -12.38
C ASN A 101 38.76 -25.18 -12.57
N LEU A 102 38.41 -26.46 -12.70
CA LEU A 102 37.02 -26.92 -12.76
C LEU A 102 36.24 -26.49 -11.52
N LEU A 103 36.81 -26.73 -10.32
CA LEU A 103 36.18 -26.35 -9.05
C LEU A 103 36.03 -24.82 -8.91
N CYS A 104 37.01 -24.06 -9.35
CA CYS A 104 36.97 -22.59 -9.35
C CYS A 104 35.86 -22.08 -10.29
N SER A 105 35.88 -22.53 -11.55
CA SER A 105 34.92 -22.14 -12.59
C SER A 105 33.48 -22.52 -12.23
N ALA A 106 33.30 -23.63 -11.51
CA ALA A 106 32.01 -24.11 -11.06
C ALA A 106 31.62 -23.62 -9.64
N GLN A 107 32.33 -22.66 -9.06
CA GLN A 107 32.01 -22.00 -7.77
C GLN A 107 32.02 -22.93 -6.54
N PHE A 108 32.95 -23.88 -6.51
CA PHE A 108 33.18 -24.77 -5.36
C PHE A 108 34.29 -24.30 -4.42
N LEU A 109 35.09 -23.31 -4.83
CA LEU A 109 36.17 -22.76 -4.01
C LEU A 109 35.70 -21.47 -3.31
N ALA A 110 36.28 -21.20 -2.14
CA ALA A 110 35.99 -20.01 -1.35
C ALA A 110 36.56 -18.75 -2.02
N VAL A 111 35.84 -17.64 -1.87
CA VAL A 111 36.33 -16.30 -2.19
C VAL A 111 36.87 -15.69 -0.91
N GLU A 112 38.09 -15.14 -0.94
CA GLU A 112 38.73 -14.54 0.24
C GLU A 112 39.04 -13.05 -0.03
N PRO A 113 38.61 -12.12 0.84
CA PRO A 113 37.76 -12.38 2.01
C PRO A 113 36.33 -12.78 1.62
N GLU A 114 35.72 -13.70 2.38
CA GLU A 114 34.31 -14.07 2.17
C GLU A 114 33.44 -12.81 2.35
N PRO A 115 32.56 -12.46 1.39
CA PRO A 115 31.74 -11.26 1.52
C PRO A 115 30.78 -11.37 2.71
N LEU A 116 30.52 -10.26 3.39
CA LEU A 116 29.63 -10.20 4.57
C LEU A 116 28.25 -10.82 4.28
N SER A 117 27.74 -10.67 3.06
CA SER A 117 26.48 -11.26 2.61
C SER A 117 26.47 -12.79 2.63
N LEU A 118 27.63 -13.44 2.47
CA LEU A 118 27.77 -14.89 2.63
C LEU A 118 28.07 -15.28 4.08
N GLN A 119 28.86 -14.49 4.82
CA GLN A 119 29.25 -14.79 6.21
C GLN A 119 28.06 -15.03 7.14
N VAL A 120 26.95 -14.33 6.95
CA VAL A 120 25.73 -14.48 7.78
C VAL A 120 24.95 -15.78 7.55
N TRP A 121 25.25 -16.51 6.46
CA TRP A 121 24.56 -17.76 6.16
C TRP A 121 25.23 -18.93 6.86
N GLU A 122 24.42 -19.76 7.51
CA GLU A 122 24.81 -21.11 7.92
C GLU A 122 24.63 -22.12 6.78
N PHE A 123 25.47 -23.17 6.77
CA PHE A 123 25.47 -24.19 5.71
C PHE A 123 24.06 -24.75 5.42
N HIS A 124 23.38 -25.21 6.46
CA HIS A 124 22.06 -25.84 6.34
C HIS A 124 20.98 -24.85 5.89
N ASN A 125 21.08 -23.58 6.29
CA ASN A 125 20.12 -22.53 5.91
C ASN A 125 20.21 -22.21 4.41
N LEU A 126 21.42 -21.99 3.90
CA LEU A 126 21.61 -21.68 2.49
C LEU A 126 21.33 -22.89 1.60
N LEU A 127 21.71 -24.10 2.05
CA LEU A 127 21.36 -25.34 1.37
C LEU A 127 19.85 -25.51 1.27
N PHE A 128 19.13 -25.40 2.39
CA PHE A 128 17.68 -25.52 2.40
C PHE A 128 16.99 -24.46 1.55
N HIS A 129 17.44 -23.20 1.63
CA HIS A 129 16.94 -22.11 0.80
C HIS A 129 17.13 -22.42 -0.70
N SER A 130 18.35 -22.76 -1.10
CA SER A 130 18.67 -23.07 -2.49
C SER A 130 17.86 -24.26 -3.01
N ARG A 131 17.70 -25.32 -2.22
CA ARG A 131 17.04 -26.57 -2.64
C ARG A 131 15.51 -26.55 -2.57
N SER A 132 14.92 -25.57 -1.88
CA SER A 132 13.45 -25.40 -1.81
C SER A 132 12.92 -24.34 -2.78
N ARG A 133 13.77 -23.82 -3.67
CA ARG A 133 13.45 -22.74 -4.61
C ARG A 133 13.94 -23.10 -6.02
N SER A 134 13.07 -22.94 -7.00
CA SER A 134 13.45 -23.13 -8.41
C SER A 134 14.55 -22.14 -8.82
N GLY A 135 15.47 -22.58 -9.68
CA GLY A 135 16.38 -21.68 -10.41
C GLY A 135 17.86 -22.08 -10.40
N SER A 136 18.34 -22.76 -9.36
CA SER A 136 19.77 -23.11 -9.21
C SER A 136 20.04 -24.62 -9.09
N HIS A 137 19.04 -25.46 -9.37
CA HIS A 137 19.16 -26.92 -9.35
C HIS A 137 18.11 -27.60 -10.24
N ASP A 138 18.27 -28.92 -10.44
CA ASP A 138 17.42 -29.80 -11.24
C ASP A 138 16.45 -30.67 -10.42
N TYR A 139 16.54 -30.66 -9.08
CA TYR A 139 15.59 -31.42 -8.24
C TYR A 139 14.15 -30.97 -8.48
N PRO A 140 13.24 -31.89 -8.85
CA PRO A 140 11.90 -31.50 -9.21
C PRO A 140 11.05 -31.23 -7.99
N THR A 141 10.04 -30.38 -8.20
CA THR A 141 9.10 -29.94 -7.16
C THR A 141 8.11 -31.03 -6.76
N SER A 142 7.83 -31.98 -7.65
CA SER A 142 6.86 -33.07 -7.45
C SER A 142 7.38 -34.38 -8.06
N HIS A 143 7.02 -35.51 -7.44
CA HIS A 143 7.36 -36.87 -7.86
C HIS A 143 6.23 -37.88 -7.53
N MET A 144 4.99 -37.52 -7.86
CA MET A 144 3.79 -38.27 -7.44
C MET A 144 3.74 -39.72 -7.93
N GLU A 145 4.26 -40.00 -9.13
CA GLU A 145 4.18 -41.31 -9.79
C GLU A 145 4.73 -42.46 -8.94
N GLN A 146 5.72 -42.20 -8.09
CA GLN A 146 6.37 -43.23 -7.27
C GLN A 146 5.56 -43.65 -6.03
N PHE A 147 4.62 -42.81 -5.58
CA PHE A 147 3.97 -42.96 -4.28
C PHE A 147 2.45 -43.03 -4.35
N ILE A 148 1.85 -42.82 -5.52
CA ILE A 148 0.40 -42.76 -5.66
C ILE A 148 -0.31 -44.06 -5.23
N GLU A 149 0.28 -45.22 -5.52
CA GLU A 149 -0.26 -46.52 -5.09
C GLU A 149 -0.18 -46.74 -3.57
N LYS A 150 0.64 -45.94 -2.86
CA LYS A 150 0.84 -46.02 -1.41
C LYS A 150 -0.02 -45.03 -0.63
N LEU A 151 -0.85 -44.22 -1.29
CA LEU A 151 -1.73 -43.24 -0.65
C LEU A 151 -2.58 -43.76 0.51
N PRO A 152 -3.12 -44.99 0.49
CA PRO A 152 -3.89 -45.52 1.63
C PRO A 152 -3.10 -45.58 2.95
N GLN A 153 -1.77 -45.57 2.90
CA GLN A 153 -0.90 -45.55 4.09
C GLN A 153 -0.86 -44.16 4.76
N PHE A 154 -1.31 -43.11 4.07
CA PHE A 154 -1.30 -41.73 4.56
C PHE A 154 -2.73 -41.19 4.64
N PRO A 155 -3.55 -41.64 5.60
CA PRO A 155 -4.95 -41.23 5.70
C PRO A 155 -5.12 -39.73 5.94
N VAL A 156 -6.29 -39.19 5.57
CA VAL A 156 -6.62 -37.75 5.68
C VAL A 156 -6.61 -37.25 7.12
N VAL A 157 -6.99 -38.10 8.07
CA VAL A 157 -6.92 -37.87 9.52
C VAL A 157 -6.11 -39.02 10.13
N LYS A 158 -5.34 -38.72 11.17
CA LYS A 158 -4.56 -39.73 11.88
C LYS A 158 -5.48 -40.77 12.52
N PRO A 159 -5.14 -42.07 12.47
CA PRO A 159 -5.88 -43.09 13.23
C PRO A 159 -5.83 -42.81 14.75
N PRO A 160 -6.87 -43.19 15.52
CA PRO A 160 -6.91 -42.96 16.96
C PRO A 160 -5.67 -43.52 17.67
N MET A 161 -5.05 -42.72 18.53
CA MET A 161 -3.84 -43.05 19.26
C MET A 161 -4.11 -43.62 20.66
N SER A 162 -5.28 -43.36 21.24
CA SER A 162 -5.66 -43.84 22.57
C SER A 162 -7.16 -44.08 22.67
N GLY A 163 -7.55 -45.06 23.48
CA GLY A 163 -8.96 -45.31 23.83
C GLY A 163 -9.48 -44.40 24.96
N LYS A 164 -8.62 -43.59 25.58
CA LYS A 164 -9.00 -42.64 26.64
C LYS A 164 -9.38 -41.30 26.00
N ILE A 165 -10.67 -41.10 25.81
CA ILE A 165 -11.22 -39.95 25.09
C ILE A 165 -11.81 -38.93 26.06
N VAL A 166 -11.47 -37.66 25.85
CA VAL A 166 -12.14 -36.49 26.45
C VAL A 166 -12.91 -35.76 25.35
N SER A 167 -14.23 -35.73 25.46
CA SER A 167 -15.07 -35.03 24.49
C SER A 167 -14.92 -33.51 24.63
N LEU A 168 -14.80 -32.81 23.50
CA LEU A 168 -14.62 -31.36 23.48
C LEU A 168 -15.94 -30.63 23.14
N PRO A 169 -16.36 -29.61 23.93
CA PRO A 169 -17.54 -28.80 23.62
C PRO A 169 -17.40 -28.00 22.32
N ARG A 170 -18.39 -28.08 21.42
CA ARG A 170 -18.37 -27.32 20.16
C ARG A 170 -18.98 -25.93 20.36
N PRO A 171 -18.27 -24.84 20.01
CA PRO A 171 -18.83 -23.50 20.08
C PRO A 171 -19.94 -23.33 19.03
N ASN A 172 -20.96 -22.54 19.35
CA ASN A 172 -21.94 -22.13 18.36
C ASN A 172 -21.33 -21.05 17.46
N LEU A 173 -20.86 -21.45 16.27
CA LEU A 173 -20.20 -20.52 15.35
C LEU A 173 -21.09 -19.36 14.90
N GLN A 174 -22.42 -19.50 14.89
CA GLN A 174 -23.30 -18.36 14.58
C GLN A 174 -23.27 -17.30 15.67
N VAL A 175 -23.15 -17.72 16.94
CA VAL A 175 -22.99 -16.81 18.09
C VAL A 175 -21.60 -16.19 18.06
N VAL A 176 -20.56 -17.00 17.82
CA VAL A 176 -19.18 -16.50 17.67
C VAL A 176 -19.14 -15.43 16.58
N MET A 177 -19.64 -15.71 15.37
CA MET A 177 -19.63 -14.75 14.24
C MET A 177 -20.34 -13.41 14.53
N GLN A 178 -21.22 -13.34 15.54
CA GLN A 178 -21.91 -12.11 15.93
C GLN A 178 -21.14 -11.29 16.98
N GLY A 179 -20.26 -11.92 17.77
CA GLY A 179 -19.57 -11.30 18.91
C GLY A 179 -18.05 -11.44 18.91
N ASP A 180 -17.46 -12.07 17.90
CA ASP A 180 -16.01 -12.17 17.71
C ASP A 180 -15.40 -10.80 17.40
N LEU A 181 -14.13 -10.58 17.77
CA LEU A 181 -13.39 -9.42 17.27
C LEU A 181 -13.41 -9.40 15.74
N THR A 182 -13.48 -8.19 15.18
CA THR A 182 -13.24 -8.04 13.75
C THR A 182 -11.82 -8.49 13.41
N LEU A 183 -11.58 -8.90 12.16
CA LEU A 183 -10.25 -9.29 11.73
C LEU A 183 -9.20 -8.19 11.99
N THR A 184 -9.57 -6.92 11.76
CA THR A 184 -8.71 -5.76 12.02
C THR A 184 -8.36 -5.66 13.51
N GLU A 185 -9.35 -5.73 14.39
CA GLU A 185 -9.11 -5.70 15.84
C GLU A 185 -8.25 -6.87 16.29
N ALA A 186 -8.55 -8.09 15.82
CA ALA A 186 -7.77 -9.26 16.13
C ALA A 186 -6.31 -9.10 15.68
N ILE A 187 -6.03 -8.48 14.53
CA ILE A 187 -4.67 -8.23 14.04
C ILE A 187 -3.96 -7.15 14.86
N GLU A 188 -4.59 -6.00 15.06
CA GLU A 188 -3.99 -4.83 15.71
C GLU A 188 -3.80 -5.01 17.22
N THR A 189 -4.70 -5.74 17.88
CA THR A 189 -4.63 -5.97 19.33
C THR A 189 -3.82 -7.20 19.71
N ARG A 190 -3.53 -8.11 18.76
CA ARG A 190 -2.78 -9.33 19.03
C ARG A 190 -1.40 -9.01 19.57
N LYS A 191 -1.10 -9.61 20.72
CA LYS A 191 0.20 -9.56 21.39
C LYS A 191 0.71 -10.98 21.67
N SER A 192 2.02 -11.09 21.88
CA SER A 192 2.63 -12.30 22.44
C SER A 192 2.71 -12.14 23.95
N ILE A 193 1.98 -12.96 24.69
CA ILE A 193 1.83 -12.84 26.16
C ILE A 193 2.36 -14.13 26.79
N ARG A 194 3.25 -13.98 27.79
CA ARG A 194 4.03 -15.08 28.40
C ARG A 194 3.84 -15.21 29.90
N ASP A 195 3.05 -14.31 30.48
CA ASP A 195 2.62 -14.32 31.87
C ASP A 195 1.15 -14.78 31.92
N TYR A 196 0.76 -15.53 32.95
CA TYR A 196 -0.54 -16.18 33.04
C TYR A 196 -1.18 -15.99 34.42
N ASP A 197 -2.52 -16.06 34.49
CA ASP A 197 -3.23 -16.14 35.77
C ASP A 197 -3.37 -17.61 36.18
N ASP A 198 -2.51 -18.05 37.10
CA ASP A 198 -2.47 -19.42 37.59
C ASP A 198 -3.57 -19.75 38.62
N ASP A 199 -4.20 -18.72 39.19
CA ASP A 199 -5.37 -18.88 40.06
C ASP A 199 -6.66 -19.07 39.24
N HIS A 200 -6.67 -18.56 38.01
CA HIS A 200 -7.73 -18.76 37.01
C HIS A 200 -7.14 -19.29 35.69
N PRO A 201 -6.72 -20.57 35.64
CA PRO A 201 -6.10 -21.13 34.46
C PRO A 201 -7.07 -21.23 33.29
N ILE A 202 -6.55 -21.40 32.07
CA ILE A 202 -7.37 -21.68 30.90
C ILE A 202 -8.32 -22.86 31.13
N THR A 203 -9.57 -22.75 30.69
CA THR A 203 -10.59 -23.79 30.83
C THR A 203 -10.59 -24.78 29.67
N LEU A 204 -11.13 -25.99 29.87
CA LEU A 204 -11.36 -26.98 28.81
C LEU A 204 -12.23 -26.39 27.70
N GLU A 205 -13.25 -25.60 28.05
CA GLU A 205 -14.13 -24.91 27.11
C GLU A 205 -13.36 -23.93 26.20
N GLN A 206 -12.45 -23.14 26.77
CA GLN A 206 -11.61 -22.22 26.00
C GLN A 206 -10.60 -22.97 25.11
N LEU A 207 -9.94 -24.00 25.63
CA LEU A 207 -9.04 -24.83 24.81
C LEU A 207 -9.80 -25.51 23.66
N SER A 208 -10.99 -26.03 23.96
CA SER A 208 -11.91 -26.65 23.00
C SER A 208 -12.30 -25.70 21.88
N GLU A 209 -12.79 -24.51 22.23
CA GLU A 209 -13.23 -23.51 21.26
C GLU A 209 -12.06 -23.06 20.36
N LEU A 210 -10.87 -22.84 20.93
CA LEU A 210 -9.68 -22.48 20.16
C LEU A 210 -9.35 -23.55 19.11
N LEU A 211 -9.28 -24.83 19.51
CA LEU A 211 -8.99 -25.95 18.61
C LEU A 211 -10.08 -26.11 17.53
N TYR A 212 -11.34 -25.89 17.87
CA TYR A 212 -12.46 -25.96 16.93
C TYR A 212 -12.37 -24.86 15.86
N ARG A 213 -12.09 -23.63 16.29
CA ARG A 213 -12.02 -22.45 15.42
C ARG A 213 -10.78 -22.45 14.55
N THR A 214 -9.68 -23.07 15.00
CA THR A 214 -8.38 -22.99 14.31
C THR A 214 -8.00 -24.24 13.50
N ALA A 215 -8.40 -25.45 13.91
CA ALA A 215 -7.78 -26.67 13.38
C ALA A 215 -8.72 -27.83 13.01
N ARG A 216 -10.03 -27.73 13.26
CA ARG A 216 -10.99 -28.83 12.97
C ARG A 216 -11.02 -29.23 11.49
N VAL A 217 -11.48 -30.45 11.21
CA VAL A 217 -11.94 -30.82 9.86
C VAL A 217 -13.35 -30.27 9.66
N LYS A 218 -13.52 -29.40 8.65
CA LYS A 218 -14.83 -28.88 8.24
C LYS A 218 -15.56 -29.86 7.32
N GLU A 219 -14.80 -30.50 6.43
CA GLU A 219 -15.30 -31.37 5.38
C GLU A 219 -14.21 -32.36 4.95
N ILE A 220 -14.62 -33.59 4.59
CA ILE A 220 -13.80 -34.56 3.87
C ILE A 220 -14.43 -34.76 2.50
N TYR A 221 -13.62 -34.68 1.45
CA TYR A 221 -14.08 -34.83 0.06
C TYR A 221 -13.06 -35.62 -0.78
N LYS A 222 -13.50 -36.06 -1.96
CA LYS A 222 -12.66 -36.72 -2.97
C LYS A 222 -12.73 -35.93 -4.27
N VAL A 223 -11.62 -35.89 -5.02
CA VAL A 223 -11.59 -35.30 -6.36
C VAL A 223 -11.79 -36.42 -7.36
N GLU A 224 -12.87 -36.36 -8.14
CA GLU A 224 -13.15 -37.37 -9.16
C GLU A 224 -12.13 -37.30 -10.30
N LYS A 225 -11.78 -38.46 -10.84
CA LYS A 225 -10.87 -38.56 -11.99
C LYS A 225 -11.54 -37.97 -13.23
N SER A 226 -10.88 -37.07 -13.93
CA SER A 226 -11.36 -36.41 -15.14
C SER A 226 -10.25 -36.31 -16.20
N GLU A 227 -10.55 -35.79 -17.39
CA GLU A 227 -9.52 -35.52 -18.43
C GLU A 227 -8.44 -34.55 -17.92
N ASP A 228 -8.77 -33.65 -16.99
CA ASP A 228 -7.85 -32.69 -16.38
C ASP A 228 -7.16 -33.20 -15.09
N VAL A 229 -7.59 -34.33 -14.55
CA VAL A 229 -7.11 -34.90 -13.29
C VAL A 229 -6.70 -36.36 -13.51
N GLU A 230 -5.44 -36.56 -13.86
CA GLU A 230 -4.87 -37.85 -14.28
C GLU A 230 -4.76 -38.88 -13.13
N TYR A 231 -4.74 -38.39 -11.88
CA TYR A 231 -4.35 -39.12 -10.68
C TYR A 231 -5.45 -39.10 -9.59
N ASP A 232 -5.65 -40.22 -8.89
CA ASP A 232 -6.51 -40.28 -7.70
C ASP A 232 -5.72 -39.82 -6.47
N PHE A 233 -6.14 -38.70 -5.86
CA PHE A 233 -5.50 -38.10 -4.70
C PHE A 233 -6.01 -38.68 -3.35
N GLY A 234 -6.92 -39.65 -3.39
CA GLY A 234 -7.60 -40.16 -2.21
C GLY A 234 -8.49 -39.12 -1.54
N GLU A 235 -8.74 -39.30 -0.25
CA GLU A 235 -9.51 -38.36 0.57
C GLU A 235 -8.69 -37.11 0.91
N LEU A 236 -9.31 -35.95 0.76
CA LEU A 236 -8.79 -34.63 1.13
C LEU A 236 -9.68 -34.01 2.20
N SER A 237 -9.19 -32.97 2.89
CA SER A 237 -9.98 -32.25 3.88
C SER A 237 -9.97 -30.74 3.64
N ASN A 238 -10.96 -30.05 4.21
CA ASN A 238 -11.01 -28.60 4.31
C ASN A 238 -10.93 -28.20 5.79
N ARG A 239 -10.02 -27.31 6.17
CA ARG A 239 -9.83 -26.87 7.57
C ARG A 239 -9.89 -25.33 7.71
N PRO A 240 -9.91 -24.75 8.93
CA PRO A 240 -9.93 -23.30 9.16
C PRO A 240 -8.70 -22.52 8.73
N TYR A 241 -7.72 -23.16 8.10
CA TYR A 241 -6.52 -22.53 7.57
C TYR A 241 -6.22 -23.09 6.17
N PRO A 242 -5.55 -22.34 5.28
CA PRO A 242 -5.14 -22.86 3.97
C PRO A 242 -4.06 -23.93 4.12
N GLY A 243 -4.15 -24.99 3.32
CA GLY A 243 -3.16 -26.07 3.24
C GLY A 243 -2.74 -26.33 1.79
N GLY A 244 -1.44 -26.30 1.52
CA GLY A 244 -0.82 -26.60 0.24
C GLY A 244 -1.23 -27.99 -0.26
N GLY A 245 -1.81 -28.03 -1.46
CA GLY A 245 -2.34 -29.25 -2.04
C GLY A 245 -3.54 -29.87 -1.30
N SER A 246 -4.13 -29.16 -0.32
CA SER A 246 -5.27 -29.59 0.52
C SER A 246 -5.04 -30.89 1.30
N LEU A 247 -3.78 -31.24 1.57
CA LEU A 247 -3.43 -32.52 2.20
C LEU A 247 -3.53 -32.52 3.73
N TYR A 248 -3.26 -31.36 4.36
CA TYR A 248 -3.32 -31.11 5.80
C TYR A 248 -2.56 -32.13 6.65
N GLU A 249 -1.24 -32.08 6.56
CA GLU A 249 -0.30 -32.97 7.22
C GLU A 249 -0.06 -32.67 8.71
N LEU A 250 -0.50 -31.51 9.19
CA LEU A 250 -0.27 -31.08 10.57
C LEU A 250 -1.23 -31.72 11.56
N GLU A 251 -0.70 -32.14 12.70
CA GLU A 251 -1.46 -32.60 13.88
C GLU A 251 -1.11 -31.71 15.10
N ILE A 252 -1.97 -31.70 16.12
CA ILE A 252 -1.80 -30.87 17.33
C ILE A 252 -1.83 -31.75 18.58
N TYR A 253 -0.83 -31.58 19.42
CA TYR A 253 -0.67 -32.30 20.68
C TYR A 253 -0.61 -31.31 21.85
N PRO A 254 -1.73 -31.11 22.56
CA PRO A 254 -1.73 -30.35 23.79
C PRO A 254 -0.95 -31.08 24.90
N VAL A 255 0.13 -30.46 25.38
CA VAL A 255 0.81 -30.77 26.64
C VAL A 255 0.23 -29.84 27.69
N VAL A 256 -0.62 -30.38 28.56
CA VAL A 256 -1.39 -29.64 29.55
C VAL A 256 -0.69 -29.68 30.88
N HIS A 257 -0.24 -28.52 31.37
CA HIS A 257 0.26 -28.37 32.74
C HIS A 257 -0.86 -27.98 33.70
N ARG A 258 -1.65 -26.96 33.32
CA ARG A 258 -2.80 -26.46 34.08
C ARG A 258 -3.94 -26.13 33.13
N CYS A 259 -5.09 -26.76 33.34
CA CYS A 259 -6.32 -26.42 32.64
C CYS A 259 -7.52 -26.80 33.52
N GLU A 260 -8.45 -25.87 33.73
CA GLU A 260 -9.65 -26.18 34.49
C GLU A 260 -10.55 -27.16 33.70
N GLY A 261 -10.92 -28.28 34.32
CA GLY A 261 -11.74 -29.31 33.68
C GLY A 261 -10.97 -30.33 32.84
N LEU A 262 -9.62 -30.26 32.79
CA LEU A 262 -8.78 -31.23 32.10
C LEU A 262 -7.54 -31.61 32.92
N ASP A 263 -7.35 -32.91 33.15
CA ASP A 263 -6.18 -33.41 33.88
C ASP A 263 -4.88 -33.07 33.13
N SER A 264 -3.81 -32.80 33.88
CA SER A 264 -2.49 -32.56 33.28
C SER A 264 -1.95 -33.81 32.55
N GLY A 265 -1.20 -33.58 31.47
CA GLY A 265 -0.63 -34.63 30.64
C GLY A 265 -0.51 -34.27 29.17
N LEU A 266 -0.13 -35.25 28.36
CA LEU A 266 0.03 -35.14 26.91
C LEU A 266 -1.16 -35.79 26.19
N TYR A 267 -1.77 -35.02 25.29
CA TYR A 267 -2.94 -35.39 24.52
C TYR A 267 -2.66 -35.26 23.03
N HIS A 268 -3.43 -36.00 22.21
CA HIS A 268 -3.56 -35.80 20.77
C HIS A 268 -4.96 -35.22 20.48
N TYR A 269 -5.05 -34.17 19.66
CA TYR A 269 -6.32 -33.61 19.23
C TYR A 269 -6.82 -34.29 17.95
N ASP A 270 -7.97 -34.97 18.02
CA ASP A 270 -8.66 -35.52 16.84
C ASP A 270 -9.53 -34.41 16.21
N PRO A 271 -9.14 -33.87 15.04
CA PRO A 271 -9.80 -32.72 14.44
C PRO A 271 -11.12 -33.06 13.76
N LEU A 272 -11.41 -34.35 13.49
CA LEU A 272 -12.64 -34.79 12.83
C LEU A 272 -13.77 -34.97 13.84
N ASN A 273 -13.50 -35.72 14.90
CA ASN A 273 -14.51 -35.96 15.93
C ASN A 273 -14.58 -34.79 16.93
N HIS A 274 -13.55 -33.96 16.98
CA HIS A 274 -13.40 -32.86 17.94
C HIS A 274 -13.37 -33.42 19.37
N GLN A 275 -12.26 -34.07 19.72
CA GLN A 275 -12.02 -34.71 21.00
C GLN A 275 -10.51 -34.77 21.29
N LEU A 276 -10.13 -34.95 22.56
CA LEU A 276 -8.74 -35.21 22.95
C LEU A 276 -8.55 -36.69 23.30
N GLU A 277 -7.43 -37.25 22.86
CA GLU A 277 -7.00 -38.61 23.15
C GLU A 277 -5.83 -38.53 24.14
N GLN A 278 -6.00 -39.00 25.38
CA GLN A 278 -4.95 -38.94 26.39
C GLN A 278 -3.88 -40.00 26.08
N LEU A 279 -2.65 -39.55 25.83
CA LEU A 279 -1.50 -40.41 25.53
C LEU A 279 -0.75 -40.77 26.81
N CYS A 280 -0.33 -39.73 27.55
CA CYS A 280 0.46 -39.87 28.78
C CYS A 280 -0.10 -38.93 29.86
N PRO A 281 -0.46 -39.40 31.07
CA PRO A 281 -0.75 -38.50 32.18
C PRO A 281 0.54 -37.85 32.72
N ASP A 282 0.44 -36.66 33.30
CA ASP A 282 1.57 -35.80 33.74
C ASP A 282 2.63 -36.52 34.61
N ASN A 283 2.20 -37.52 35.38
CA ASN A 283 3.05 -38.21 36.36
C ASN A 283 3.70 -39.49 35.81
N ALA A 284 3.49 -39.83 34.54
CA ALA A 284 3.93 -41.10 33.96
C ALA A 284 5.24 -41.03 33.18
N ASP A 285 5.63 -39.87 32.65
CA ASP A 285 6.80 -39.73 31.78
C ASP A 285 7.54 -38.41 32.02
N VAL A 286 8.82 -38.52 32.40
CA VAL A 286 9.73 -37.38 32.62
C VAL A 286 9.89 -36.50 31.38
N ASN A 287 9.70 -37.06 30.18
CA ASN A 287 9.83 -36.32 28.93
C ASN A 287 8.73 -35.26 28.78
N VAL A 288 7.54 -35.49 29.33
CA VAL A 288 6.42 -34.53 29.29
C VAL A 288 6.79 -33.26 30.08
N SER A 289 7.29 -33.41 31.31
CA SER A 289 7.75 -32.27 32.11
C SER A 289 8.91 -31.53 31.43
N LEU A 290 9.85 -32.26 30.83
CA LEU A 290 11.00 -31.66 30.13
C LEU A 290 10.63 -30.89 28.86
N LEU A 291 9.51 -31.24 28.19
CA LEU A 291 8.96 -30.43 27.10
C LEU A 291 8.43 -29.08 27.62
N LEU A 292 7.73 -29.08 28.76
CA LEU A 292 7.27 -27.85 29.42
C LEU A 292 8.45 -27.00 29.90
N ASP A 293 9.48 -27.61 30.50
CA ASP A 293 10.70 -26.91 30.93
C ASP A 293 11.44 -26.28 29.74
N ASN A 294 11.46 -26.95 28.59
CA ASN A 294 12.04 -26.40 27.38
C ASN A 294 11.24 -25.19 26.87
N ALA A 295 9.90 -25.30 26.83
CA ALA A 295 9.03 -24.20 26.44
C ALA A 295 9.18 -22.98 27.37
N HIS A 296 9.26 -23.21 28.68
CA HIS A 296 9.50 -22.17 29.68
C HIS A 296 10.81 -21.43 29.42
N ARG A 297 11.93 -22.14 29.21
CA ARG A 297 13.23 -21.52 28.89
C ARG A 297 13.22 -20.72 27.60
N ILE A 298 12.63 -21.28 26.52
CA ILE A 298 12.56 -20.61 25.20
C ILE A 298 11.69 -19.36 25.27
N SER A 299 10.68 -19.35 26.14
CA SER A 299 9.83 -18.18 26.38
C SER A 299 10.50 -17.08 27.21
N GLY A 300 11.77 -17.26 27.64
CA GLY A 300 12.50 -16.29 28.44
C GLY A 300 12.31 -16.47 29.95
N GLU A 301 11.94 -17.67 30.41
CA GLU A 301 11.78 -18.01 31.84
C GLU A 301 10.75 -17.15 32.58
N HIS A 302 9.67 -16.73 31.89
CA HIS A 302 8.56 -15.94 32.46
C HIS A 302 7.69 -16.78 33.43
N ALA A 303 6.67 -17.45 32.91
CA ALA A 303 5.84 -18.40 33.65
C ALA A 303 5.89 -19.77 32.97
N ILE A 304 5.60 -20.84 33.71
CA ILE A 304 5.45 -22.17 33.10
C ILE A 304 4.15 -22.13 32.27
N PRO A 305 4.18 -22.50 30.98
CA PRO A 305 2.98 -22.51 30.14
C PRO A 305 1.87 -23.36 30.74
N GLN A 306 0.64 -22.83 30.78
CA GLN A 306 -0.54 -23.59 31.20
C GLN A 306 -0.84 -24.72 30.21
N VAL A 307 -0.77 -24.42 28.91
CA VAL A 307 -0.83 -25.40 27.82
C VAL A 307 0.25 -25.10 26.79
N LEU A 308 1.00 -26.14 26.39
CA LEU A 308 1.89 -26.12 25.23
C LEU A 308 1.24 -26.93 24.11
N LEU A 309 0.93 -26.29 22.99
CA LEU A 309 0.49 -26.96 21.77
C LEU A 309 1.74 -27.33 20.94
N VAL A 310 2.06 -28.62 20.89
CA VAL A 310 3.09 -29.13 19.99
C VAL A 310 2.44 -29.47 18.65
N ILE A 311 2.91 -28.82 17.59
CA ILE A 311 2.45 -29.01 16.22
C ILE A 311 3.42 -29.97 15.54
N THR A 312 2.90 -31.09 15.04
CA THR A 312 3.69 -32.09 14.32
C THR A 312 3.32 -32.11 12.85
N ALA A 313 4.15 -32.73 12.02
CA ALA A 313 3.83 -33.01 10.63
C ALA A 313 3.97 -34.50 10.33
N ARG A 314 2.92 -35.11 9.77
CA ARG A 314 2.97 -36.45 9.18
C ARG A 314 3.63 -36.38 7.81
N PHE A 315 4.96 -36.50 7.76
CA PHE A 315 5.73 -36.20 6.54
C PHE A 315 5.27 -36.99 5.32
N GLY A 316 4.94 -38.27 5.50
CA GLY A 316 4.42 -39.13 4.45
C GLY A 316 3.16 -38.58 3.77
N ARG A 317 2.30 -37.83 4.49
CA ARG A 317 1.09 -37.19 3.95
C ARG A 317 1.40 -36.04 2.99
N MET A 318 2.58 -35.45 3.08
CA MET A 318 3.01 -34.35 2.21
C MET A 318 4.08 -34.76 1.18
N PHE A 319 5.05 -35.57 1.59
CA PHE A 319 6.25 -35.85 0.78
C PHE A 319 5.98 -36.78 -0.41
N TRP A 320 4.84 -37.46 -0.44
CA TRP A 320 4.42 -38.23 -1.62
C TRP A 320 4.10 -37.32 -2.81
N LYS A 321 3.60 -36.10 -2.57
CA LYS A 321 3.17 -35.14 -3.60
C LYS A 321 4.24 -34.13 -3.94
N TYR A 322 4.88 -33.55 -2.92
CA TYR A 322 5.97 -32.59 -3.09
C TYR A 322 7.30 -33.25 -2.77
N SER A 323 8.32 -32.92 -3.57
CA SER A 323 9.69 -33.40 -3.39
C SER A 323 10.54 -32.28 -2.76
N SER A 324 11.29 -31.51 -3.56
CA SER A 324 12.28 -30.53 -3.08
C SER A 324 11.71 -29.42 -2.19
N VAL A 325 10.40 -29.15 -2.27
CA VAL A 325 9.73 -28.08 -1.52
C VAL A 325 8.93 -28.54 -0.30
N ALA A 326 8.80 -29.85 -0.07
CA ALA A 326 7.80 -30.40 0.83
C ALA A 326 7.93 -29.89 2.27
N TYR A 327 9.13 -29.96 2.86
CA TYR A 327 9.38 -29.45 4.22
C TYR A 327 9.25 -27.93 4.31
N ALA A 328 9.61 -27.19 3.25
CA ALA A 328 9.41 -25.74 3.22
C ALA A 328 7.93 -25.35 3.17
N VAL A 329 7.07 -26.21 2.60
CA VAL A 329 5.61 -26.06 2.63
C VAL A 329 5.08 -26.34 4.04
N VAL A 330 5.55 -27.40 4.72
CA VAL A 330 5.22 -27.70 6.12
C VAL A 330 5.49 -26.50 7.03
N LEU A 331 6.68 -25.91 6.98
CA LEU A 331 7.03 -24.75 7.81
C LEU A 331 6.15 -23.52 7.52
N LYS A 332 5.70 -23.33 6.28
CA LYS A 332 4.73 -22.28 5.94
C LYS A 332 3.36 -22.57 6.54
N HIS A 333 2.91 -23.83 6.55
CA HIS A 333 1.67 -24.23 7.20
C HIS A 333 1.72 -24.01 8.71
N VAL A 334 2.87 -24.27 9.35
CA VAL A 334 3.09 -23.94 10.77
C VAL A 334 2.91 -22.44 11.00
N GLY A 335 3.53 -21.59 10.18
CA GLY A 335 3.37 -20.13 10.28
C GLY A 335 1.92 -19.65 10.05
N VAL A 336 1.21 -20.27 9.11
CA VAL A 336 -0.22 -20.04 8.87
C VAL A 336 -1.05 -20.41 10.11
N LEU A 337 -0.78 -21.58 10.70
CA LEU A 337 -1.48 -22.04 11.89
C LEU A 337 -1.15 -21.19 13.12
N TYR A 338 0.10 -20.74 13.28
CA TYR A 338 0.50 -19.79 14.32
C TYR A 338 -0.31 -18.51 14.26
N GLN A 339 -0.43 -17.89 13.08
CA GLN A 339 -1.21 -16.65 12.97
C GLN A 339 -2.70 -16.91 13.26
N ASN A 340 -3.24 -18.05 12.82
CA ASN A 340 -4.63 -18.42 13.11
C ASN A 340 -4.86 -18.60 14.63
N LEU A 341 -3.94 -19.30 15.31
CA LEU A 341 -3.94 -19.46 16.77
C LEU A 341 -3.84 -18.11 17.48
N TYR A 342 -2.94 -17.23 17.04
CA TYR A 342 -2.76 -15.90 17.61
C TYR A 342 -4.05 -15.06 17.55
N LEU A 343 -4.69 -14.99 16.37
CA LEU A 343 -5.87 -14.16 16.17
C LEU A 343 -7.07 -14.68 16.95
N VAL A 344 -7.30 -16.00 16.92
CA VAL A 344 -8.41 -16.62 17.65
C VAL A 344 -8.19 -16.54 19.15
N ALA A 345 -7.00 -16.86 19.65
CA ALA A 345 -6.68 -16.76 21.08
C ALA A 345 -6.82 -15.32 21.59
N ASN A 346 -6.36 -14.33 20.81
CA ASN A 346 -6.54 -12.92 21.15
C ASN A 346 -8.02 -12.52 21.22
N SER A 347 -8.83 -12.98 20.25
CA SER A 347 -10.28 -12.72 20.27
C SER A 347 -11.00 -13.38 21.45
N MET A 348 -10.47 -14.49 21.95
CA MET A 348 -10.98 -15.19 23.12
C MET A 348 -10.47 -14.62 24.45
N GLY A 349 -9.63 -13.59 24.43
CA GLY A 349 -9.01 -13.03 25.63
C GLY A 349 -8.05 -14.02 26.31
N LEU A 350 -7.26 -14.75 25.52
CA LEU A 350 -6.21 -15.66 26.00
C LEU A 350 -4.82 -15.04 25.83
N ALA A 351 -3.82 -15.68 26.42
CA ALA A 351 -2.41 -15.31 26.34
C ALA A 351 -1.63 -16.24 25.36
N PRO A 352 -1.57 -15.92 24.06
CA PRO A 352 -0.85 -16.71 23.06
C PRO A 352 0.64 -16.33 22.93
N CYS A 353 1.50 -17.30 22.65
CA CYS A 353 2.84 -17.04 22.11
C CYS A 353 3.37 -18.24 21.29
N ALA A 354 3.72 -18.03 20.02
CA ALA A 354 4.50 -18.98 19.25
C ALA A 354 5.95 -19.06 19.77
N LEU A 355 6.54 -20.25 19.71
CA LEU A 355 7.95 -20.49 20.04
C LEU A 355 8.75 -20.76 18.77
N GLY A 356 10.01 -20.28 18.76
CA GLY A 356 10.91 -20.40 17.61
C GLY A 356 11.70 -21.72 17.57
N ASN A 357 11.59 -22.57 18.58
CA ASN A 357 12.31 -23.84 18.69
C ASN A 357 11.55 -24.83 19.58
N GLY A 358 11.89 -26.12 19.47
CA GLY A 358 11.34 -27.24 20.23
C GLY A 358 12.30 -28.44 20.27
N ASP A 359 11.99 -29.44 21.09
CA ASP A 359 12.79 -30.66 21.22
C ASP A 359 12.03 -31.84 20.60
N SER A 360 12.20 -32.01 19.30
CA SER A 360 11.45 -32.98 18.48
C SER A 360 11.82 -34.44 18.80
N GLU A 361 13.07 -34.71 19.19
CA GLU A 361 13.50 -36.04 19.62
C GLU A 361 12.84 -36.41 20.96
N ARG A 362 12.82 -35.47 21.91
CA ARG A 362 12.14 -35.68 23.19
C ARG A 362 10.63 -35.82 23.03
N PHE A 363 10.02 -35.07 22.12
CA PHE A 363 8.61 -35.23 21.80
C PHE A 363 8.31 -36.62 21.24
N ALA A 364 9.15 -37.13 20.33
CA ALA A 364 9.04 -38.50 19.82
C ALA A 364 9.17 -39.54 20.95
N GLN A 365 10.09 -39.34 21.90
CA GLN A 365 10.23 -40.20 23.09
C GLN A 365 8.97 -40.18 23.97
N ALA A 366 8.36 -39.02 24.19
CA ALA A 366 7.16 -38.87 25.02
C ALA A 366 5.89 -39.49 24.39
N THR A 367 5.81 -39.51 23.05
CA THR A 367 4.65 -40.02 22.30
C THR A 367 4.81 -41.45 21.79
N GLY A 368 6.06 -41.95 21.70
CA GLY A 368 6.39 -43.20 21.03
C GLY A 368 6.31 -43.14 19.50
N LEU A 369 6.27 -41.94 18.91
CA LEU A 369 6.25 -41.76 17.47
C LEU A 369 7.63 -41.99 16.84
N ASP A 370 7.65 -42.48 15.60
CA ASP A 370 8.87 -42.53 14.81
C ASP A 370 9.19 -41.13 14.29
N TYR A 371 10.37 -40.62 14.69
CA TYR A 371 10.90 -39.30 14.33
C TYR A 371 10.90 -39.02 12.82
N ILE A 372 11.04 -40.05 11.98
CA ILE A 372 11.11 -39.91 10.52
C ILE A 372 9.71 -39.92 9.90
N GLU A 373 8.71 -40.54 10.54
CA GLU A 373 7.33 -40.59 10.03
C GLU A 373 6.52 -39.35 10.45
N GLU A 374 6.64 -38.95 11.71
CA GLU A 374 5.96 -37.80 12.29
C GLU A 374 6.79 -37.17 13.42
N SER A 375 7.06 -35.86 13.33
CA SER A 375 7.89 -35.15 14.30
C SER A 375 7.37 -33.73 14.56
N SER A 376 7.78 -33.13 15.68
CA SER A 376 7.40 -31.75 16.00
C SER A 376 8.10 -30.77 15.06
N VAL A 377 7.34 -29.81 14.56
CA VAL A 377 7.78 -28.79 13.59
C VAL A 377 7.37 -27.37 14.01
N GLY A 378 6.68 -27.24 15.14
CA GLY A 378 6.30 -25.97 15.73
C GLY A 378 5.71 -26.13 17.12
N GLU A 379 5.79 -25.09 17.92
CA GLU A 379 5.38 -25.04 19.32
C GLU A 379 4.67 -23.72 19.60
N PHE A 380 3.56 -23.78 20.33
CA PHE A 380 2.75 -22.61 20.66
C PHE A 380 2.27 -22.71 22.11
N ILE A 381 2.65 -21.76 22.96
CA ILE A 381 2.23 -21.71 24.35
C ILE A 381 0.95 -20.87 24.49
N LEU A 382 0.10 -21.27 25.43
CA LEU A 382 -1.22 -20.71 25.65
C LEU A 382 -1.55 -20.72 27.15
N GLY A 383 -2.19 -19.66 27.62
CA GLY A 383 -2.76 -19.58 28.97
C GLY A 383 -3.84 -18.52 29.09
N SER A 384 -4.33 -18.30 30.30
CA SER A 384 -5.22 -17.19 30.64
C SER A 384 -4.48 -15.85 30.66
N LEU A 385 -5.19 -14.74 30.42
CA LEU A 385 -4.62 -13.40 30.57
C LEU A 385 -4.35 -13.08 32.05
N PRO A 386 -3.25 -12.37 32.39
CA PRO A 386 -3.02 -11.88 33.73
C PRO A 386 -4.13 -10.92 34.18
N ASN A 387 -4.56 -11.01 35.45
CA ASN A 387 -5.52 -10.06 36.03
C ASN A 387 -4.92 -8.63 36.04
N PRO A 388 -5.59 -7.61 35.45
CA PRO A 388 -5.10 -6.24 35.44
C PRO A 388 -4.81 -5.65 36.83
N ASP A 389 -5.56 -6.08 37.85
CA ASP A 389 -5.38 -5.61 39.23
C ASP A 389 -4.11 -6.15 39.88
N ALA A 390 -3.58 -7.28 39.40
CA ALA A 390 -2.33 -7.86 39.90
C ALA A 390 -1.09 -7.11 39.37
N LEU A 391 -1.14 -6.58 38.14
CA LEU A 391 -0.05 -5.84 37.49
C LEU A 391 0.26 -4.50 38.17
N ILE A 392 -0.74 -3.85 38.78
CA ILE A 392 -0.58 -2.60 39.54
C ILE A 392 0.19 -2.85 40.84
N SER A 393 0.04 -4.04 41.44
CA SER A 393 0.73 -4.41 42.69
C SER A 393 2.22 -4.68 42.50
N ALA A 394 2.62 -5.23 41.34
CA ALA A 394 4.01 -5.52 41.03
C ALA A 394 4.81 -4.26 40.65
N SER A 395 4.20 -3.29 39.95
CA SER A 395 4.86 -2.02 39.59
C SER A 395 5.02 -1.04 40.75
N MET A 396 4.24 -1.18 41.83
CA MET A 396 4.33 -0.31 43.01
C MET A 396 5.39 -0.73 44.04
N ILE A 397 6.01 -1.90 43.90
CA ILE A 397 7.03 -2.39 44.85
C ILE A 397 8.45 -1.95 44.45
N GLU A 398 8.70 -1.54 43.20
CA GLU A 398 10.02 -1.05 42.76
C GLU A 398 10.21 0.48 42.85
N SER A 399 9.20 1.26 43.24
CA SER A 399 9.29 2.73 43.25
C SER A 399 9.17 3.39 44.63
N VAL A 400 9.33 2.66 45.73
CA VAL A 400 9.30 3.23 47.10
C VAL A 400 10.59 2.93 47.87
N GLU A 401 11.71 3.44 47.37
CA GLU A 401 12.83 3.88 48.21
C GLU A 401 13.33 5.23 47.69
N GLY A 402 12.87 6.31 48.32
CA GLY A 402 13.51 7.63 48.18
C GLY A 402 12.55 8.80 48.07
N ALA A 403 12.16 9.32 49.23
CA ALA A 403 12.00 10.75 49.56
C ALA A 403 10.79 10.95 50.50
N GLY A 404 11.10 11.13 51.78
CA GLY A 404 10.12 11.58 52.76
C GLY A 404 9.81 13.06 52.62
N GLY A 405 8.66 13.45 53.19
CA GLY A 405 8.51 14.77 53.79
C GLY A 405 7.30 15.60 53.38
N ALA A 406 6.26 15.48 54.20
CA ALA A 406 5.38 16.54 54.70
C ALA A 406 4.25 17.09 53.82
N GLY A 407 3.06 17.13 54.44
CA GLY A 407 1.96 18.03 54.08
C GLY A 407 0.63 17.31 53.94
N GLY A 408 -0.09 17.14 55.05
CA GLY A 408 -1.45 16.60 55.05
C GLY A 408 -2.51 17.67 54.74
N GLU A 409 -3.66 17.22 54.27
CA GLU A 409 -4.98 17.69 54.72
C GLU A 409 -6.03 16.61 54.41
N GLU A 410 -6.83 16.30 55.44
CA GLU A 410 -7.95 15.36 55.46
C GLU A 410 -9.13 15.89 54.62
N ILE A 411 -9.96 15.00 54.08
CA ILE A 411 -11.42 14.93 54.34
C ILE A 411 -11.92 13.53 53.94
N GLU A 412 -12.53 12.86 54.93
CA GLU A 412 -13.18 11.54 54.86
C GLU A 412 -14.70 11.63 54.50
N PRO A 413 -15.43 10.50 54.34
CA PRO A 413 -16.43 10.29 53.28
C PRO A 413 -17.90 10.17 53.77
N ALA A 414 -18.85 10.18 52.82
CA ALA A 414 -20.17 9.49 52.83
C ALA A 414 -20.93 9.91 51.54
N VAL A 415 -21.72 9.11 50.83
CA VAL A 415 -22.95 8.41 51.25
C VAL A 415 -23.30 7.29 50.23
N MET A 416 -23.86 6.20 50.74
CA MET A 416 -24.39 5.02 50.03
C MET A 416 -25.63 5.25 49.14
N ALA A 417 -25.69 4.44 48.08
CA ALA A 417 -26.82 3.67 47.53
C ALA A 417 -28.12 4.37 47.08
N SER A 418 -28.53 4.12 45.82
CA SER A 418 -29.75 3.34 45.54
C SER A 418 -29.84 2.89 44.08
N THR A 419 -30.31 1.66 43.90
CA THR A 419 -30.75 1.04 42.64
C THR A 419 -32.02 1.73 42.12
N ALA A 420 -32.02 2.16 40.86
CA ALA A 420 -33.25 2.52 40.15
C ALA A 420 -33.14 2.19 38.64
N ASP A 421 -34.09 1.36 38.20
CA ASP A 421 -34.59 1.08 36.86
C ASP A 421 -33.98 1.83 35.67
N ILE A 422 -33.42 1.06 34.73
CA ILE A 422 -32.98 1.54 33.41
C ILE A 422 -34.21 1.70 32.51
N THR A 423 -34.74 2.92 32.43
CA THR A 423 -35.49 3.43 31.26
C THR A 423 -34.52 3.93 30.18
N PRO A 424 -34.88 3.88 28.88
CA PRO A 424 -33.97 4.21 27.77
C PRO A 424 -33.48 5.66 27.88
N SER A 425 -32.16 5.85 27.91
CA SER A 425 -31.50 7.13 28.11
C SER A 425 -31.81 8.12 26.98
N THR A 426 -32.22 9.33 27.36
CA THR A 426 -32.26 10.54 26.54
C THR A 426 -30.84 10.92 26.13
N LEU A 427 -30.59 11.14 24.83
CA LEU A 427 -29.30 11.58 24.31
C LEU A 427 -28.99 13.01 24.82
N THR A 428 -27.87 13.21 25.53
CA THR A 428 -27.44 14.55 25.99
C THR A 428 -26.87 15.35 24.82
N ILE A 429 -27.39 16.55 24.56
CA ILE A 429 -26.90 17.48 23.51
C ILE A 429 -25.85 18.40 24.13
N LEU A 430 -24.58 18.25 23.73
CA LEU A 430 -23.48 19.10 24.24
C LEU A 430 -23.33 20.38 23.40
N HIS A 431 -23.53 20.26 22.08
CA HIS A 431 -23.31 21.30 21.10
C HIS A 431 -24.54 21.48 20.20
N PRO A 432 -25.57 22.22 20.64
CA PRO A 432 -26.79 22.42 19.85
C PRO A 432 -26.51 23.12 18.51
N HIS A 433 -27.14 22.65 17.43
CA HIS A 433 -27.06 23.22 16.09
C HIS A 433 -28.45 23.38 15.44
N ASP A 434 -28.62 24.39 14.59
CA ASP A 434 -29.89 24.67 13.87
C ASP A 434 -30.38 23.48 13.03
N LEU A 435 -29.46 22.64 12.57
CA LEU A 435 -29.73 21.51 11.69
C LEU A 435 -29.89 20.16 12.42
N ASP A 436 -29.80 20.12 13.75
CA ASP A 436 -29.87 18.88 14.54
C ASP A 436 -31.14 18.08 14.27
N ASN A 437 -32.28 18.75 14.14
CA ASN A 437 -33.58 18.10 13.86
C ASN A 437 -33.74 17.68 12.40
N ARG A 438 -32.89 18.18 11.50
CA ARG A 438 -32.99 17.99 10.04
C ARG A 438 -31.94 17.00 9.52
N ILE A 439 -30.87 16.79 10.28
CA ILE A 439 -29.78 15.87 9.96
C ILE A 439 -29.66 14.85 11.10
N PRO A 440 -30.34 13.70 10.97
CA PRO A 440 -30.18 12.61 11.93
C PRO A 440 -28.69 12.26 12.11
N GLY A 441 -28.24 12.10 13.35
CA GLY A 441 -26.84 11.78 13.67
C GLY A 441 -25.91 12.98 13.84
N LEU A 442 -26.31 14.20 13.47
CA LEU A 442 -25.45 15.39 13.60
C LEU A 442 -25.08 15.69 15.06
N ILE A 443 -26.04 15.59 15.99
CA ILE A 443 -25.79 15.74 17.42
C ILE A 443 -24.69 14.77 17.90
N ASN A 444 -24.77 13.50 17.47
CA ASN A 444 -23.79 12.49 17.88
C ASN A 444 -22.40 12.83 17.35
N LEU A 445 -22.30 13.23 16.07
CA LEU A 445 -21.02 13.62 15.48
C LEU A 445 -20.42 14.85 16.16
N ARG A 446 -21.22 15.91 16.37
CA ARG A 446 -20.75 17.15 17.00
C ARG A 446 -20.39 16.98 18.48
N ASN A 447 -21.03 16.05 19.18
CA ASN A 447 -20.64 15.66 20.55
C ASN A 447 -19.26 14.97 20.59
N GLN A 448 -18.85 14.29 19.52
CA GLN A 448 -17.54 13.64 19.44
C GLN A 448 -16.45 14.59 18.95
N THR A 449 -16.78 15.49 18.02
CA THR A 449 -15.82 16.44 17.46
C THR A 449 -16.51 17.68 16.90
N LEU A 450 -15.87 18.84 17.08
CA LEU A 450 -16.27 20.11 16.45
C LEU A 450 -15.35 20.47 15.26
N GLY A 451 -14.48 19.56 14.86
CA GLY A 451 -13.43 19.77 13.87
C GLY A 451 -12.03 19.73 14.49
N ASP A 452 -11.03 19.54 13.64
CA ASP A 452 -9.62 19.55 13.99
C ASP A 452 -8.88 20.58 13.13
N SER A 453 -8.04 21.40 13.75
CA SER A 453 -7.26 22.45 13.08
C SER A 453 -6.30 21.93 12.00
N GLN A 454 -5.96 20.64 12.04
CA GLN A 454 -5.16 19.98 11.01
C GLN A 454 -5.95 19.72 9.72
N ILE A 455 -7.29 19.69 9.77
CA ILE A 455 -8.14 19.58 8.59
C ILE A 455 -8.31 20.96 7.95
N THR A 456 -7.71 21.14 6.77
CA THR A 456 -7.78 22.38 6.00
C THR A 456 -8.87 22.31 4.93
N ILE A 457 -9.85 23.21 5.01
CA ILE A 457 -10.92 23.40 4.02
C ILE A 457 -10.62 24.66 3.21
N VAL A 458 -10.44 24.51 1.91
CA VAL A 458 -10.26 25.65 1.00
C VAL A 458 -11.57 25.95 0.29
N ILE A 459 -12.07 27.18 0.41
CA ILE A 459 -13.33 27.62 -0.19
C ILE A 459 -13.04 28.48 -1.41
N LEU A 460 -13.44 27.99 -2.59
CA LEU A 460 -13.38 28.72 -3.85
C LEU A 460 -14.73 29.42 -4.07
N ASP A 461 -14.80 30.69 -3.69
CA ASP A 461 -16.00 31.54 -3.82
C ASP A 461 -15.59 33.02 -3.99
N SER A 462 -16.46 33.96 -3.66
CA SER A 462 -16.18 35.40 -3.57
C SER A 462 -15.59 35.77 -2.20
N ASN A 463 -15.67 37.04 -1.77
CA ASN A 463 -14.94 37.52 -0.61
C ASN A 463 -15.85 37.61 0.63
N PRO A 464 -15.75 36.70 1.61
CA PRO A 464 -16.56 36.77 2.83
C PRO A 464 -16.07 37.89 3.77
N ASP A 465 -16.94 38.40 4.63
CA ASP A 465 -16.61 39.39 5.66
C ASP A 465 -16.13 38.67 6.94
N HIS A 466 -14.81 38.63 7.14
CA HIS A 466 -14.19 38.00 8.31
C HIS A 466 -14.29 38.83 9.59
N ASN A 467 -14.87 40.04 9.54
CA ASN A 467 -15.03 40.89 10.73
C ASN A 467 -16.29 40.56 11.55
N LEU A 468 -17.16 39.69 11.05
CA LEU A 468 -18.39 39.30 11.74
C LEU A 468 -18.07 38.46 12.97
N SER A 469 -18.86 38.62 14.04
CA SER A 469 -18.63 37.91 15.31
C SER A 469 -18.63 36.39 15.18
N CYS A 470 -19.36 35.84 14.20
CA CYS A 470 -19.37 34.40 13.92
C CYS A 470 -18.01 33.83 13.49
N PHE A 471 -17.07 34.68 13.09
CA PHE A 471 -15.71 34.28 12.72
C PHE A 471 -14.67 34.60 13.79
N GLU A 472 -15.05 35.27 14.87
CA GLU A 472 -14.13 35.62 15.95
C GLU A 472 -13.64 34.36 16.68
N GLY A 473 -12.34 34.08 16.60
CA GLY A 473 -11.73 32.87 17.16
C GLY A 473 -11.69 31.67 16.20
N ALA A 474 -12.34 31.76 15.03
CA ALA A 474 -12.23 30.73 13.99
C ALA A 474 -10.83 30.75 13.33
N ASN A 475 -10.28 29.59 12.98
CA ASN A 475 -9.02 29.49 12.26
C ASN A 475 -9.23 29.73 10.76
N ILE A 476 -9.45 30.99 10.40
CA ILE A 476 -9.77 31.40 9.03
C ILE A 476 -8.75 32.37 8.46
N SER A 477 -8.51 32.29 7.15
CA SER A 477 -7.68 33.23 6.42
C SER A 477 -8.17 33.44 5.00
N LYS A 478 -7.66 34.49 4.33
CA LYS A 478 -7.90 34.74 2.91
C LYS A 478 -6.59 34.65 2.14
N VAL A 479 -6.64 33.96 1.01
CA VAL A 479 -5.57 33.98 0.02
C VAL A 479 -6.15 34.50 -1.28
N PHE A 480 -5.81 35.74 -1.62
CA PHE A 480 -6.27 36.32 -2.88
C PHE A 480 -5.48 35.73 -4.05
N PRO A 481 -6.14 35.31 -5.13
CA PRO A 481 -5.46 34.82 -6.32
C PRO A 481 -4.44 35.84 -6.85
N TYR A 482 -3.18 35.44 -6.97
CA TYR A 482 -2.10 36.32 -7.43
C TYR A 482 -2.26 36.82 -8.88
N TRP A 483 -3.14 36.17 -9.65
CA TRP A 483 -3.46 36.54 -11.03
C TRP A 483 -4.64 37.50 -11.16
N HIS A 484 -5.32 37.88 -10.06
CA HIS A 484 -6.30 38.94 -10.06
C HIS A 484 -5.69 40.25 -9.57
N GLU A 485 -6.10 41.36 -10.17
CA GLU A 485 -5.75 42.69 -9.67
C GLU A 485 -6.46 42.97 -8.33
N ALA A 486 -5.81 43.76 -7.49
CA ALA A 486 -6.43 44.21 -6.24
C ALA A 486 -7.62 45.13 -6.55
N VAL A 487 -8.79 44.81 -6.00
CA VAL A 487 -10.03 45.57 -6.21
C VAL A 487 -10.37 46.38 -4.95
N GLU A 488 -10.89 47.59 -5.13
CA GLU A 488 -11.32 48.43 -4.01
C GLU A 488 -12.42 47.74 -3.17
N PRO A 489 -12.36 47.81 -1.83
CA PRO A 489 -13.39 47.27 -0.95
C PRO A 489 -14.77 47.88 -1.21
N ILE A 490 -15.83 47.09 -1.06
CA ILE A 490 -17.20 47.61 -1.13
C ILE A 490 -17.51 48.35 0.17
N PRO A 491 -18.00 49.60 0.10
CA PRO A 491 -18.34 50.36 1.29
C PRO A 491 -19.53 49.73 2.06
N PRO A 492 -19.52 49.70 3.41
CA PRO A 492 -20.59 49.12 4.22
C PRO A 492 -22.00 49.64 3.89
N GLU A 493 -22.11 50.91 3.49
CA GLU A 493 -23.38 51.54 3.11
C GLU A 493 -24.00 50.89 1.86
N ALA A 494 -23.18 50.39 0.93
CA ALA A 494 -23.67 49.71 -0.26
C ALA A 494 -24.28 48.34 0.10
N TYR A 495 -23.70 47.62 1.06
CA TYR A 495 -24.30 46.39 1.60
C TYR A 495 -25.64 46.66 2.30
N ALA A 496 -25.71 47.70 3.12
CA ALA A 496 -26.95 48.11 3.80
C ALA A 496 -28.04 48.47 2.79
N THR A 497 -27.70 49.27 1.78
CA THR A 497 -28.63 49.68 0.71
C THR A 497 -29.15 48.48 -0.09
N TYR A 498 -28.27 47.57 -0.47
CA TYR A 498 -28.65 46.34 -1.16
C TYR A 498 -29.62 45.50 -0.31
N ARG A 499 -29.31 45.31 0.97
CA ARG A 499 -30.12 44.55 1.93
C ARG A 499 -31.50 45.18 2.18
N GLU A 500 -31.60 46.51 2.29
CA GLU A 500 -32.89 47.21 2.40
C GLU A 500 -33.79 46.96 1.18
N ILE A 501 -33.21 46.95 -0.02
CA ILE A 501 -33.95 46.68 -1.25
C ILE A 501 -34.33 45.20 -1.34
N GLU A 502 -33.45 44.28 -0.95
CA GLU A 502 -33.76 42.85 -0.90
C GLU A 502 -34.89 42.53 0.11
N ASN A 503 -34.91 43.21 1.25
CA ASN A 503 -35.96 43.08 2.26
C ASN A 503 -37.24 43.86 1.93
N SER A 504 -37.21 44.69 0.89
CA SER A 504 -38.42 45.35 0.40
C SER A 504 -39.36 44.32 -0.25
N GLY A 505 -40.67 44.47 -0.06
CA GLY A 505 -41.68 43.55 -0.61
C GLY A 505 -41.77 43.49 -2.14
N LEU A 506 -40.82 44.10 -2.86
CA LEU A 506 -40.72 44.13 -4.32
C LEU A 506 -40.34 42.75 -4.87
N LYS A 507 -40.81 42.42 -6.08
CA LYS A 507 -40.60 41.11 -6.70
C LYS A 507 -40.07 41.23 -8.14
N GLY A 508 -39.28 40.23 -8.56
CA GLY A 508 -38.89 40.05 -9.96
C GLY A 508 -38.14 41.24 -10.56
N ASP A 509 -38.58 41.70 -11.73
CA ASP A 509 -37.96 42.80 -12.48
C ASP A 509 -38.00 44.14 -11.74
N GLU A 510 -39.05 44.42 -10.99
CA GLU A 510 -39.21 45.68 -10.25
C GLU A 510 -38.11 45.84 -9.17
N LYS A 511 -37.77 44.75 -8.49
CA LYS A 511 -36.66 44.71 -7.52
C LYS A 511 -35.31 44.90 -8.23
N ARG A 512 -35.08 44.19 -9.34
CA ARG A 512 -33.84 44.29 -10.13
C ARG A 512 -33.61 45.72 -10.65
N GLU A 513 -34.64 46.36 -11.17
CA GLU A 513 -34.57 47.74 -11.64
C GLU A 513 -34.27 48.71 -10.50
N LYS A 514 -34.90 48.54 -9.33
CA LYS A 514 -34.59 49.37 -8.16
C LYS A 514 -33.16 49.19 -7.64
N ILE A 515 -32.60 48.00 -7.73
CA ILE A 515 -31.19 47.76 -7.37
C ILE A 515 -30.26 48.45 -8.38
N LYS A 516 -30.54 48.32 -9.68
CA LYS A 516 -29.73 48.92 -10.76
C LYS A 516 -29.76 50.45 -10.78
N THR A 517 -30.81 51.09 -10.26
CA THR A 517 -30.87 52.56 -10.17
C THR A 517 -30.04 53.14 -9.03
N VAL A 518 -29.67 52.33 -8.04
CA VAL A 518 -28.97 52.78 -6.82
C VAL A 518 -27.53 52.26 -6.75
N LEU A 519 -27.26 51.08 -7.33
CA LEU A 519 -25.94 50.44 -7.34
C LEU A 519 -25.54 50.04 -8.76
N SER A 520 -24.25 50.16 -9.09
CA SER A 520 -23.73 49.71 -10.38
C SER A 520 -23.77 48.19 -10.50
N GLU A 521 -23.90 47.67 -11.72
CA GLU A 521 -24.00 46.22 -11.96
C GLU A 521 -22.81 45.43 -11.40
N THR A 522 -21.59 45.97 -11.51
CA THR A 522 -20.38 45.38 -10.94
C THR A 522 -20.45 45.31 -9.41
N VAL A 523 -20.89 46.37 -8.74
CA VAL A 523 -21.03 46.39 -7.27
C VAL A 523 -22.12 45.40 -6.83
N VAL A 524 -23.23 45.32 -7.56
CA VAL A 524 -24.30 44.36 -7.29
C VAL A 524 -23.82 42.91 -7.43
N ASN A 525 -23.05 42.60 -8.47
CA ASN A 525 -22.50 41.27 -8.67
C ASN A 525 -21.50 40.89 -7.56
N ARG A 526 -20.63 41.81 -7.16
CA ARG A 526 -19.69 41.60 -6.04
C ARG A 526 -20.43 41.41 -4.71
N ILE A 527 -21.40 42.27 -4.39
CA ILE A 527 -22.23 42.12 -3.16
C ILE A 527 -22.95 40.77 -3.16
N THR A 528 -23.49 40.35 -4.31
CA THR A 528 -24.18 39.05 -4.41
C THR A 528 -23.20 37.89 -4.15
N GLY A 529 -21.99 37.97 -4.70
CA GLY A 529 -20.92 37.01 -4.43
C GLY A 529 -20.48 37.01 -2.97
N ASP A 530 -20.25 38.18 -2.38
CA ASP A 530 -19.76 38.32 -1.01
C ASP A 530 -20.83 37.86 0.01
N ASN A 531 -22.12 38.10 -0.26
CA ASN A 531 -23.24 37.52 0.47
C ASN A 531 -23.20 35.98 0.40
N HIS A 532 -22.98 35.42 -0.79
CA HIS A 532 -22.90 33.98 -1.02
C HIS A 532 -21.72 33.35 -0.25
N ALA A 533 -20.53 33.95 -0.36
CA ALA A 533 -19.33 33.50 0.32
C ALA A 533 -19.44 33.61 1.86
N CYS A 534 -20.03 34.68 2.39
CA CYS A 534 -20.30 34.82 3.83
C CYS A 534 -21.20 33.68 4.33
N HIS A 535 -22.28 33.41 3.60
CA HIS A 535 -23.25 32.40 3.98
C HIS A 535 -22.63 31.00 3.97
N ILE A 536 -21.87 30.66 2.92
CA ILE A 536 -21.14 29.39 2.80
C ILE A 536 -20.08 29.24 3.89
N THR A 537 -19.25 30.26 4.09
CA THR A 537 -18.13 30.19 5.05
C THR A 537 -18.65 30.05 6.48
N SER A 538 -19.66 30.84 6.87
CA SER A 538 -20.28 30.74 8.21
C SER A 538 -20.99 29.41 8.43
N THR A 539 -21.67 28.86 7.42
CA THR A 539 -22.29 27.53 7.51
C THR A 539 -21.25 26.43 7.81
N ILE A 540 -20.01 26.59 7.33
CA ILE A 540 -18.92 25.64 7.58
C ILE A 540 -18.27 25.88 8.96
N VAL A 541 -17.80 27.09 9.24
CA VAL A 541 -16.84 27.35 10.36
C VAL A 541 -17.31 28.41 11.36
N GLY A 542 -18.55 28.88 11.25
CA GLY A 542 -19.12 29.83 12.21
C GLY A 542 -19.02 29.31 13.65
N GLN A 543 -18.50 30.11 14.57
CA GLN A 543 -18.25 29.69 15.94
C GLN A 543 -19.54 29.43 16.71
N GLU A 544 -19.46 28.55 17.70
CA GLU A 544 -20.61 28.26 18.56
C GLU A 544 -21.05 29.49 19.36
N ASN A 545 -22.34 29.55 19.72
CA ASN A 545 -22.92 30.67 20.47
C ASN A 545 -22.82 32.04 19.78
N THR A 546 -22.62 32.06 18.46
CA THR A 546 -22.67 33.27 17.62
C THR A 546 -23.95 33.30 16.79
N PRO A 547 -24.28 34.41 16.11
CA PRO A 547 -25.51 34.52 15.31
C PRO A 547 -25.62 33.52 14.15
N ALA A 548 -24.50 32.99 13.66
CA ALA A 548 -24.45 32.03 12.56
C ALA A 548 -23.46 30.89 12.89
N PRO A 549 -23.86 29.93 13.76
CA PRO A 549 -23.02 28.78 14.08
C PRO A 549 -22.92 27.85 12.88
N GLY A 550 -21.70 27.35 12.63
CA GLY A 550 -21.38 26.42 11.57
C GLY A 550 -21.27 24.98 12.05
N ILE A 551 -21.12 24.07 11.08
CA ILE A 551 -21.04 22.63 11.34
C ILE A 551 -19.69 22.24 11.98
N ALA A 552 -18.58 22.75 11.46
CA ALA A 552 -17.20 22.38 11.82
C ALA A 552 -16.37 23.61 12.25
N PRO A 553 -16.71 24.25 13.39
CA PRO A 553 -16.07 25.50 13.83
C PRO A 553 -14.58 25.40 14.14
N ASN A 554 -14.04 24.21 14.41
CA ASN A 554 -12.62 24.03 14.77
C ASN A 554 -11.72 23.62 13.59
N CYS A 555 -12.27 23.40 12.40
CA CYS A 555 -11.47 23.17 11.19
C CYS A 555 -10.75 24.45 10.75
N ARG A 556 -9.62 24.29 10.07
CA ARG A 556 -8.92 25.42 9.42
C ARG A 556 -9.59 25.74 8.09
N VAL A 557 -9.95 26.99 7.83
CA VAL A 557 -10.55 27.43 6.57
C VAL A 557 -9.69 28.47 5.86
N ILE A 558 -9.50 28.30 4.56
CA ILE A 558 -8.86 29.30 3.70
C ILE A 558 -9.84 29.70 2.60
N ASN A 559 -10.26 30.95 2.58
CA ASN A 559 -11.07 31.47 1.48
C ASN A 559 -10.15 31.94 0.34
N ILE A 560 -10.46 31.51 -0.89
CA ILE A 560 -9.84 32.01 -2.12
C ILE A 560 -10.91 32.78 -2.92
N PRO A 561 -10.89 34.12 -2.86
CA PRO A 561 -11.85 34.97 -3.58
C PRO A 561 -11.59 34.99 -5.10
N ILE A 562 -12.20 34.06 -5.84
CA ILE A 562 -12.02 33.87 -7.29
C ILE A 562 -12.90 34.79 -8.15
N ASN A 563 -13.78 35.60 -7.56
CA ASN A 563 -14.63 36.60 -8.25
C ASN A 563 -14.47 38.01 -7.66
N SER A 564 -13.25 38.37 -7.22
CA SER A 564 -12.99 39.69 -6.64
C SER A 564 -13.41 40.88 -7.54
N PRO A 565 -13.29 40.81 -8.89
CA PRO A 565 -13.73 41.87 -9.80
C PRO A 565 -15.25 41.97 -10.03
N GLY A 566 -16.02 40.93 -9.67
CA GLY A 566 -17.47 40.88 -9.92
C GLY A 566 -17.88 40.48 -11.33
N ASP A 567 -16.96 39.89 -12.10
CA ASP A 567 -17.23 39.33 -13.41
C ASP A 567 -17.71 37.88 -13.29
N LYS A 568 -18.97 37.65 -13.69
CA LYS A 568 -19.59 36.33 -13.65
C LYS A 568 -18.90 35.32 -14.56
N GLU A 569 -18.31 35.75 -15.68
CA GLU A 569 -17.59 34.86 -16.59
C GLU A 569 -16.24 34.44 -16.01
N GLU A 570 -15.60 35.33 -15.26
CA GLU A 570 -14.33 35.04 -14.57
C GLU A 570 -14.54 34.05 -13.42
N PHE A 571 -15.64 34.18 -12.66
CA PHE A 571 -15.98 33.26 -11.56
C PHE A 571 -16.10 31.79 -12.00
N ILE A 572 -16.61 31.56 -13.21
CA ILE A 572 -16.82 30.22 -13.78
C ILE A 572 -15.82 29.88 -14.88
N SER A 573 -14.78 30.70 -15.08
CA SER A 573 -13.77 30.52 -16.12
C SER A 573 -12.98 29.23 -15.87
N VAL A 574 -12.77 28.44 -16.93
CA VAL A 574 -12.00 27.19 -16.88
C VAL A 574 -10.59 27.44 -16.36
N LEU A 575 -9.93 28.48 -16.86
CA LEU A 575 -8.56 28.82 -16.49
C LEU A 575 -8.48 29.28 -15.03
N ASN A 576 -9.42 30.14 -14.60
CA ASN A 576 -9.44 30.66 -13.24
C ASN A 576 -9.72 29.54 -12.23
N LEU A 577 -10.72 28.69 -12.51
CA LEU A 577 -11.03 27.54 -11.68
C LEU A 577 -9.87 26.55 -11.62
N ALA A 578 -9.23 26.23 -12.75
CA ALA A 578 -8.08 25.31 -12.76
C ALA A 578 -6.93 25.83 -11.90
N ARG A 579 -6.56 27.12 -12.04
CA ARG A 579 -5.56 27.75 -11.18
C ARG A 579 -5.96 27.78 -9.71
N ALA A 580 -7.24 28.01 -9.42
CA ALA A 580 -7.75 28.00 -8.05
C ALA A 580 -7.69 26.60 -7.41
N PHE A 581 -7.96 25.55 -8.17
CA PHE A 581 -7.76 24.16 -7.72
C PHE A 581 -6.29 23.85 -7.43
N GLU A 582 -5.37 24.27 -8.31
CA GLU A 582 -3.94 24.09 -8.08
C GLU A 582 -3.44 24.87 -6.86
N LEU A 583 -3.87 26.12 -6.72
CA LEU A 583 -3.54 26.93 -5.54
C LEU A 583 -4.11 26.31 -4.25
N ALA A 584 -5.33 25.77 -4.29
CA ALA A 584 -5.91 25.09 -3.14
C ALA A 584 -5.12 23.83 -2.73
N LEU A 585 -4.64 23.06 -3.70
CA LEU A 585 -3.72 21.95 -3.49
C LEU A 585 -2.41 22.41 -2.84
N GLU A 586 -1.79 23.47 -3.35
CA GLU A 586 -0.54 24.05 -2.81
C GLU A 586 -0.71 24.54 -1.37
N LEU A 587 -1.87 25.07 -1.02
CA LEU A 587 -2.22 25.51 0.34
C LEU A 587 -2.52 24.36 1.31
N GLY A 588 -2.45 23.10 0.84
CA GLY A 588 -2.60 21.90 1.65
C GLY A 588 -4.05 21.58 1.98
N ALA A 589 -4.99 21.81 1.05
CA ALA A 589 -6.40 21.45 1.25
C ALA A 589 -6.58 19.96 1.52
N ASN A 590 -7.40 19.60 2.51
CA ASN A 590 -8.01 18.27 2.64
C ASN A 590 -9.39 18.23 1.96
N ILE A 591 -10.10 19.37 1.99
CA ILE A 591 -11.39 19.54 1.31
C ILE A 591 -11.35 20.83 0.50
N ILE A 592 -11.73 20.77 -0.77
CA ILE A 592 -11.99 21.94 -1.61
C ILE A 592 -13.50 22.09 -1.77
N HIS A 593 -14.05 23.15 -1.19
CA HIS A 593 -15.42 23.58 -1.45
C HIS A 593 -15.43 24.48 -2.68
N CYS A 594 -15.90 23.96 -3.82
CA CYS A 594 -16.04 24.75 -5.03
C CYS A 594 -17.47 25.29 -5.13
N ALA A 595 -17.67 26.56 -4.80
CA ALA A 595 -18.97 27.20 -4.83
C ALA A 595 -19.45 27.54 -6.26
N ALA A 596 -18.52 27.57 -7.22
CA ALA A 596 -18.80 27.85 -8.61
C ALA A 596 -19.53 26.69 -9.32
N CYS A 597 -20.50 27.04 -10.17
CA CYS A 597 -21.15 26.14 -11.12
C CYS A 597 -20.92 26.68 -12.53
N ARG A 598 -20.08 26.01 -13.32
CA ARG A 598 -19.98 26.28 -14.77
C ARG A 598 -20.98 25.38 -15.52
N PRO A 599 -22.01 25.92 -16.18
CA PRO A 599 -22.99 25.11 -16.89
C PRO A 599 -22.39 24.26 -18.02
N THR A 600 -22.84 23.02 -18.16
CA THR A 600 -22.52 22.09 -19.24
C THR A 600 -23.73 21.23 -19.60
N GLN A 601 -23.80 20.79 -20.85
CA GLN A 601 -24.80 19.84 -21.35
C GLN A 601 -24.23 18.44 -21.59
N THR A 602 -22.90 18.32 -21.66
CA THR A 602 -22.22 17.06 -22.00
C THR A 602 -21.70 16.33 -20.77
N GLY A 603 -21.56 17.04 -19.64
CA GLY A 603 -20.86 16.51 -18.46
C GLY A 603 -19.34 16.53 -18.60
N GLU A 604 -18.81 16.99 -19.73
CA GLU A 604 -17.38 17.10 -19.99
C GLU A 604 -16.88 18.52 -19.72
N ALA A 605 -15.73 18.64 -19.07
CA ALA A 605 -14.98 19.87 -18.94
C ALA A 605 -13.77 19.88 -19.88
N GLN A 606 -13.26 21.08 -20.17
CA GLN A 606 -12.00 21.21 -20.90
C GLN A 606 -10.85 20.57 -20.10
N ASN A 607 -9.90 19.94 -20.81
CA ASN A 607 -8.82 19.15 -20.24
C ASN A 607 -8.07 19.83 -19.08
N LEU A 608 -7.84 21.14 -19.17
CA LEU A 608 -7.15 21.89 -18.12
C LEU A 608 -7.85 21.78 -16.75
N LEU A 609 -9.16 22.00 -16.71
CA LEU A 609 -9.93 21.93 -15.47
C LEU A 609 -10.15 20.49 -15.02
N THR A 610 -10.37 19.56 -15.96
CA THR A 610 -10.46 18.12 -15.65
C THR A 610 -9.17 17.60 -15.02
N GLN A 611 -8.00 18.02 -15.53
CA GLN A 611 -6.70 17.65 -14.99
C GLN A 611 -6.47 18.26 -13.61
N ALA A 612 -6.82 19.53 -13.39
CA ALA A 612 -6.67 20.17 -12.08
C ALA A 612 -7.56 19.52 -11.00
N VAL A 613 -8.82 19.22 -11.33
CA VAL A 613 -9.76 18.50 -10.46
C VAL A 613 -9.23 17.10 -10.16
N LYS A 614 -8.81 16.36 -11.18
CA LYS A 614 -8.23 15.02 -11.02
C LYS A 614 -6.95 15.05 -10.18
N LYS A 615 -6.07 16.01 -10.41
CA LYS A 615 -4.84 16.21 -9.62
C LYS A 615 -5.15 16.40 -8.14
N CYS A 616 -6.21 17.13 -7.79
CA CYS A 616 -6.64 17.26 -6.40
C CYS A 616 -7.16 15.92 -5.83
N GLN A 617 -8.00 15.20 -6.56
CA GLN A 617 -8.50 13.87 -6.15
C GLN A 617 -7.36 12.86 -5.95
N ASP A 618 -6.42 12.84 -6.89
CA ASP A 618 -5.19 12.03 -6.89
C ASP A 618 -4.30 12.33 -5.65
N ASN A 619 -4.45 13.52 -5.03
CA ASN A 619 -3.77 13.92 -3.81
C ASN A 619 -4.63 13.76 -2.53
N ASN A 620 -5.65 12.89 -2.56
CA ASN A 620 -6.54 12.63 -1.42
C ASN A 620 -7.29 13.88 -0.92
N ILE A 621 -7.69 14.76 -1.84
CA ILE A 621 -8.45 15.97 -1.54
C ILE A 621 -9.90 15.76 -1.97
N LEU A 622 -10.83 15.88 -1.00
CA LEU A 622 -12.25 15.81 -1.30
C LEU A 622 -12.71 17.11 -1.97
N ILE A 623 -13.33 17.00 -3.14
CA ILE A 623 -13.97 18.16 -3.78
C ILE A 623 -15.47 18.09 -3.54
N VAL A 624 -16.05 19.12 -2.94
CA VAL A 624 -17.49 19.25 -2.71
C VAL A 624 -18.01 20.42 -3.54
N ALA A 625 -19.04 20.18 -4.35
CA ALA A 625 -19.60 21.20 -5.23
C ALA A 625 -21.14 21.09 -5.34
N PRO A 626 -21.86 22.22 -5.49
CA PRO A 626 -23.31 22.20 -5.65
C PRO A 626 -23.71 21.64 -7.03
N ALA A 627 -24.77 20.83 -7.07
CA ALA A 627 -25.30 20.26 -8.32
C ALA A 627 -25.88 21.34 -9.27
N GLY A 628 -26.31 22.47 -8.71
CA GLY A 628 -26.88 23.61 -9.44
C GLY A 628 -28.40 23.72 -9.35
N ASN A 629 -28.92 24.87 -9.78
CA ASN A 629 -30.32 25.28 -9.56
C ASN A 629 -31.09 25.50 -10.88
N ASN A 630 -30.79 24.73 -11.92
CA ASN A 630 -31.28 24.91 -13.29
C ASN A 630 -32.41 23.93 -13.66
N LYS A 631 -33.09 23.33 -12.68
CA LYS A 631 -34.20 22.37 -12.86
C LYS A 631 -33.83 21.09 -13.62
N GLY A 632 -32.54 20.79 -13.78
CA GLY A 632 -32.04 19.70 -14.63
C GLY A 632 -31.89 20.07 -16.10
N GLU A 633 -32.02 21.36 -16.47
CA GLU A 633 -31.79 21.83 -17.85
C GLU A 633 -30.31 21.78 -18.23
N CYS A 634 -29.39 21.78 -17.27
CA CYS A 634 -27.95 21.61 -17.47
C CYS A 634 -27.29 21.04 -16.19
N TRP A 635 -26.04 20.60 -16.32
CA TRP A 635 -25.17 20.23 -15.20
C TRP A 635 -24.13 21.32 -14.91
N CYS A 636 -23.51 21.25 -13.75
CA CYS A 636 -22.47 22.13 -13.26
C CYS A 636 -21.11 21.40 -13.21
N ILE A 637 -20.07 22.01 -13.78
CA ILE A 637 -18.67 21.67 -13.53
C ILE A 637 -18.18 22.53 -12.34
N PRO A 638 -17.43 21.97 -11.37
CA PRO A 638 -16.87 20.62 -11.36
C PRO A 638 -17.79 19.53 -10.81
N ALA A 639 -18.98 19.87 -10.29
CA ALA A 639 -19.85 18.89 -9.62
C ALA A 639 -20.13 17.62 -10.44
N VAL A 640 -20.28 17.73 -11.77
CA VAL A 640 -20.60 16.58 -12.65
C VAL A 640 -19.35 15.76 -13.03
N LEU A 641 -18.16 16.26 -12.72
CA LEU A 641 -16.93 15.54 -13.00
C LEU A 641 -16.77 14.35 -12.05
N PRO A 642 -16.35 13.17 -12.55
CA PRO A 642 -16.17 11.97 -11.73
C PRO A 642 -15.33 12.24 -10.48
N GLY A 643 -15.73 11.65 -9.35
CA GLY A 643 -15.02 11.76 -8.07
C GLY A 643 -15.28 13.07 -7.29
N THR A 644 -16.03 14.02 -7.85
CA THR A 644 -16.50 15.19 -7.09
C THR A 644 -17.76 14.82 -6.32
N LEU A 645 -17.86 15.20 -5.05
CA LEU A 645 -19.09 15.02 -4.27
C LEU A 645 -20.10 16.11 -4.66
N ALA A 646 -21.04 15.74 -5.54
CA ALA A 646 -22.10 16.65 -5.98
C ALA A 646 -23.20 16.76 -4.91
N VAL A 647 -23.60 17.98 -4.56
CA VAL A 647 -24.60 18.19 -3.49
C VAL A 647 -25.88 18.80 -4.03
N GLY A 648 -26.98 18.06 -3.91
CA GLY A 648 -28.33 18.51 -4.21
C GLY A 648 -29.06 19.07 -2.98
N ALA A 649 -30.10 19.86 -3.22
CA ALA A 649 -30.87 20.52 -2.15
C ALA A 649 -32.23 19.86 -1.91
N MET A 650 -32.52 19.53 -0.65
CA MET A 650 -33.87 19.16 -0.21
C MET A 650 -34.53 20.22 0.67
N LYS A 651 -35.85 20.16 0.67
CA LYS A 651 -36.75 20.91 1.56
C LYS A 651 -36.66 20.42 3.00
N ASP A 652 -37.25 21.18 3.92
CA ASP A 652 -37.35 20.80 5.33
C ASP A 652 -38.17 19.51 5.53
N GLU A 653 -39.13 19.23 4.63
CA GLU A 653 -39.89 17.98 4.62
C GLU A 653 -39.12 16.81 3.97
N GLY A 654 -37.85 17.01 3.61
CA GLY A 654 -36.97 16.00 3.03
C GLY A 654 -37.24 15.66 1.56
N LYS A 655 -38.07 16.42 0.84
CA LYS A 655 -38.30 16.25 -0.61
C LYS A 655 -37.26 17.05 -1.42
N PRO A 656 -36.76 16.55 -2.57
CA PRO A 656 -35.85 17.31 -3.41
C PRO A 656 -36.52 18.57 -3.96
N TYR A 657 -35.75 19.65 -4.13
CA TYR A 657 -36.24 20.82 -4.82
C TYR A 657 -36.35 20.59 -6.33
N LYS A 658 -37.42 21.09 -6.95
CA LYS A 658 -37.59 21.05 -8.42
C LYS A 658 -36.50 21.79 -9.18
N PHE A 659 -35.85 22.78 -8.56
CA PHE A 659 -34.75 23.51 -9.17
C PHE A 659 -33.42 22.76 -9.08
N SER A 660 -33.25 21.82 -8.15
CA SER A 660 -31.98 21.10 -7.96
C SER A 660 -31.71 20.27 -9.21
N ASN A 661 -30.55 20.48 -9.83
CA ASN A 661 -30.11 19.67 -10.96
C ASN A 661 -29.88 18.22 -10.53
N TRP A 662 -30.05 17.32 -11.48
CA TRP A 662 -30.04 15.87 -11.28
C TRP A 662 -29.70 15.16 -12.61
N GLY A 663 -29.53 13.84 -12.59
CA GLY A 663 -29.18 13.06 -13.78
C GLY A 663 -27.67 13.03 -14.07
N GLY A 664 -27.28 12.23 -15.07
CA GLY A 664 -25.87 12.01 -15.42
C GLY A 664 -25.05 11.46 -14.24
N ASN A 665 -23.82 11.94 -14.09
CA ASN A 665 -22.92 11.52 -13.00
C ASN A 665 -23.44 11.90 -11.60
N TYR A 666 -24.43 12.80 -11.47
CA TYR A 666 -25.05 13.07 -10.16
C TYR A 666 -25.79 11.86 -9.62
N GLN A 667 -26.24 10.93 -10.46
CA GLN A 667 -26.81 9.67 -10.00
C GLN A 667 -25.76 8.74 -9.38
N ILE A 668 -24.47 8.99 -9.65
CA ILE A 668 -23.35 8.17 -9.21
C ILE A 668 -22.66 8.80 -8.00
N ASP A 669 -22.30 10.07 -8.13
CA ASP A 669 -21.44 10.82 -7.21
C ASP A 669 -22.19 11.92 -6.45
N GLY A 670 -23.54 11.92 -6.49
CA GLY A 670 -24.36 12.97 -5.89
C GLY A 670 -25.14 12.55 -4.64
N ILE A 671 -25.27 13.47 -3.67
CA ILE A 671 -26.00 13.27 -2.41
C ILE A 671 -26.96 14.44 -2.13
N LEU A 672 -28.10 14.16 -1.49
CA LEU A 672 -29.16 15.13 -1.19
C LEU A 672 -29.18 15.52 0.29
N VAL A 673 -29.13 16.83 0.57
CA VAL A 673 -28.86 17.38 1.92
C VAL A 673 -29.74 18.60 2.17
N PRO A 674 -30.09 18.95 3.44
CA PRO A 674 -30.97 20.08 3.70
C PRO A 674 -30.44 21.35 3.03
N GLY A 675 -31.26 21.96 2.18
CA GLY A 675 -30.92 23.17 1.43
C GLY A 675 -32.01 24.23 1.48
N GLU A 676 -33.02 24.07 2.34
CA GLU A 676 -34.06 25.06 2.66
C GLU A 676 -33.74 25.73 4.00
N ASN A 677 -34.10 27.01 4.18
CA ASN A 677 -33.99 27.68 5.47
C ASN A 677 -32.61 27.55 6.17
N ILE A 678 -31.51 27.48 5.41
CA ILE A 678 -30.17 27.32 5.99
C ILE A 678 -29.71 28.66 6.52
N LEU A 679 -29.45 28.72 7.83
CA LEU A 679 -28.96 29.91 8.51
C LEU A 679 -27.49 30.17 8.15
N GLY A 680 -27.15 31.41 7.86
CA GLY A 680 -25.77 31.82 7.62
C GLY A 680 -25.60 33.33 7.71
N ALA A 681 -24.36 33.77 7.77
CA ALA A 681 -23.99 35.17 7.88
C ALA A 681 -24.17 35.92 6.55
N GLN A 682 -24.23 37.25 6.65
CA GLN A 682 -24.22 38.17 5.52
C GLN A 682 -23.30 39.36 5.87
N PRO A 683 -22.56 39.91 4.91
CA PRO A 683 -21.56 40.96 5.13
C PRO A 683 -22.15 42.20 5.79
N ALA A 684 -21.31 42.85 6.61
CA ALA A 684 -21.60 44.11 7.29
C ALA A 684 -22.83 44.11 8.22
N THR A 685 -23.29 42.96 8.73
CA THR A 685 -24.33 42.88 9.76
C THR A 685 -24.21 41.58 10.57
N GLU A 686 -24.54 41.66 11.87
CA GLU A 686 -24.63 40.49 12.74
C GLU A 686 -25.97 39.76 12.61
N GLU A 687 -26.95 40.34 11.90
CA GLU A 687 -28.23 39.67 11.64
C GLU A 687 -28.04 38.55 10.61
N PRO A 688 -28.20 37.27 10.98
CA PRO A 688 -28.04 36.16 10.04
C PRO A 688 -29.23 36.11 9.08
N ILE A 689 -29.06 35.42 7.95
CA ILE A 689 -30.10 35.23 6.95
C ILE A 689 -30.31 33.75 6.66
N ARG A 690 -31.56 33.36 6.40
CA ARG A 690 -31.92 32.02 5.94
C ARG A 690 -32.06 32.01 4.43
N LEU A 691 -31.25 31.20 3.77
CA LEU A 691 -31.25 31.04 2.32
C LEU A 691 -31.65 29.62 1.92
N LYS A 692 -31.89 29.44 0.61
CA LYS A 692 -32.17 28.14 0.02
C LYS A 692 -31.44 27.95 -1.31
N GLY A 693 -31.01 26.72 -1.59
CA GLY A 693 -30.34 26.36 -2.83
C GLY A 693 -29.33 25.23 -2.66
N THR A 694 -28.85 24.66 -3.76
CA THR A 694 -27.74 23.69 -3.71
C THR A 694 -26.48 24.30 -3.13
N SER A 695 -26.25 25.61 -3.32
CA SER A 695 -25.15 26.35 -2.72
C SER A 695 -25.25 26.48 -1.20
N MET A 696 -26.42 26.27 -0.60
CA MET A 696 -26.61 26.25 0.85
C MET A 696 -26.54 24.82 1.41
N ALA A 697 -26.86 23.81 0.59
CA ALA A 697 -26.71 22.41 0.96
C ALA A 697 -25.24 21.93 0.91
N ALA A 698 -24.48 22.37 -0.11
CA ALA A 698 -23.05 22.03 -0.27
C ALA A 698 -22.17 22.37 0.94
N PRO A 699 -22.24 23.57 1.57
CA PRO A 699 -21.43 23.88 2.75
C PRO A 699 -21.79 23.04 3.98
N VAL A 700 -23.05 22.64 4.12
CA VAL A 700 -23.45 21.68 5.17
C VAL A 700 -22.69 20.38 4.99
N MET A 701 -22.60 19.86 3.75
CA MET A 701 -21.80 18.67 3.50
C MET A 701 -20.31 18.86 3.68
N THR A 702 -19.76 19.98 3.23
CA THR A 702 -18.35 20.30 3.46
C THR A 702 -18.02 20.27 4.95
N GLY A 703 -18.87 20.87 5.80
CA GLY A 703 -18.72 20.82 7.25
C GLY A 703 -18.78 19.40 7.81
N ILE A 704 -19.76 18.60 7.39
CA ILE A 704 -19.88 17.19 7.83
C ILE A 704 -18.65 16.38 7.42
N CYS A 705 -18.17 16.54 6.19
CA CYS A 705 -16.95 15.87 5.73
C CYS A 705 -15.73 16.32 6.57
N GLY A 706 -15.65 17.61 6.91
CA GLY A 706 -14.63 18.15 7.81
C GLY A 706 -14.65 17.48 9.19
N LEU A 707 -15.85 17.31 9.79
CA LEU A 707 -16.00 16.59 11.06
C LEU A 707 -15.61 15.12 10.96
N LEU A 708 -16.02 14.41 9.90
CA LEU A 708 -15.67 13.00 9.70
C LEU A 708 -14.15 12.83 9.55
N MET A 709 -13.48 13.67 8.74
CA MET A 709 -12.01 13.64 8.62
C MET A 709 -11.30 14.02 9.91
N SER A 710 -11.86 14.96 10.69
CA SER A 710 -11.33 15.34 12.00
C SER A 710 -11.41 14.17 12.98
N LEU A 711 -12.52 13.42 12.95
CA LEU A 711 -12.70 12.23 13.78
C LEU A 711 -11.73 11.09 13.40
N GLN A 712 -11.38 10.95 12.11
CA GLN A 712 -10.31 10.03 11.69
C GLN A 712 -8.99 10.36 12.41
N LEU A 713 -8.54 11.62 12.34
CA LEU A 713 -7.32 12.08 13.00
C LEU A 713 -7.35 11.88 14.51
N GLN A 714 -8.45 12.27 15.16
CA GLN A 714 -8.61 12.19 16.61
C GLN A 714 -8.63 10.73 17.12
N GLN A 715 -8.98 9.77 16.27
CA GLN A 715 -8.89 8.33 16.55
C GLN A 715 -7.56 7.70 16.11
N GLY A 716 -6.56 8.50 15.71
CA GLY A 716 -5.26 8.02 15.25
C GLY A 716 -5.27 7.36 13.86
N LYS A 717 -6.35 7.53 13.08
CA LYS A 717 -6.45 7.06 11.69
C LYS A 717 -5.88 8.11 10.73
N PRO A 718 -5.30 7.70 9.58
CA PRO A 718 -4.96 8.65 8.53
C PRO A 718 -6.21 9.30 7.94
N ILE A 719 -6.07 10.53 7.43
CA ILE A 719 -7.14 11.21 6.69
C ILE A 719 -7.38 10.45 5.38
N ASP A 720 -8.62 10.04 5.13
CA ASP A 720 -9.00 9.37 3.88
C ASP A 720 -10.26 10.04 3.31
N ALA A 721 -10.03 10.91 2.33
CA ALA A 721 -11.07 11.72 1.71
C ALA A 721 -12.00 10.88 0.85
N GLU A 722 -11.46 9.88 0.15
CA GLU A 722 -12.24 9.01 -0.71
C GLU A 722 -13.09 8.05 0.13
N ALA A 723 -12.58 7.50 1.23
CA ALA A 723 -13.37 6.69 2.15
C ALA A 723 -14.56 7.48 2.70
N VAL A 724 -14.37 8.75 3.10
CA VAL A 724 -15.46 9.63 3.55
C VAL A 724 -16.47 9.86 2.43
N ARG A 725 -16.02 10.22 1.21
CA ARG A 725 -16.89 10.44 0.05
C ARG A 725 -17.72 9.21 -0.28
N ALA A 726 -17.05 8.06 -0.35
CA ALA A 726 -17.64 6.79 -0.70
C ALA A 726 -18.68 6.42 0.37
N ALA A 727 -18.32 6.43 1.66
CA ALA A 727 -19.24 6.17 2.76
C ALA A 727 -20.51 7.05 2.71
N LEU A 728 -20.29 8.33 2.43
CA LEU A 728 -21.24 9.32 1.90
C LEU A 728 -22.34 8.70 1.03
N LEU A 729 -21.89 8.19 -0.10
CA LEU A 729 -22.70 7.81 -1.24
C LEU A 729 -23.36 6.43 -1.08
N ASN A 730 -22.70 5.41 -0.51
CA ASN A 730 -23.37 4.09 -0.38
C ASN A 730 -24.36 4.01 0.77
N THR A 731 -24.24 4.89 1.77
CA THR A 731 -25.21 4.91 2.86
C THR A 731 -26.41 5.82 2.55
N ALA A 732 -26.35 6.60 1.48
CA ALA A 732 -27.38 7.54 1.08
C ALA A 732 -28.74 6.83 0.86
N ILE A 733 -29.81 7.39 1.44
CA ILE A 733 -31.16 6.79 1.43
C ILE A 733 -31.90 7.23 0.16
N PRO A 734 -32.23 6.32 -0.78
CA PRO A 734 -32.98 6.68 -1.98
C PRO A 734 -34.36 7.25 -1.64
N CYS A 735 -34.90 8.11 -2.50
CA CYS A 735 -36.27 8.62 -2.33
C CYS A 735 -37.31 7.56 -2.69
N ASN A 736 -38.38 7.49 -1.89
CA ASN A 736 -39.52 6.63 -2.15
C ASN A 736 -40.31 7.15 -3.38
N PRO A 737 -40.54 6.31 -4.41
CA PRO A 737 -41.37 6.66 -5.57
C PRO A 737 -42.81 7.07 -5.23
N ASP A 738 -43.36 6.60 -4.10
CA ASP A 738 -44.72 6.99 -3.66
C ASP A 738 -44.78 8.43 -3.11
N ASP A 739 -43.64 8.98 -2.68
CA ASP A 739 -43.55 10.30 -2.03
C ASP A 739 -42.95 11.38 -2.95
N VAL A 740 -42.16 10.98 -3.95
CA VAL A 740 -41.44 11.84 -4.88
C VAL A 740 -41.69 11.35 -6.30
N GLU A 741 -42.33 12.19 -7.11
CA GLU A 741 -42.72 11.90 -8.50
C GLU A 741 -41.54 11.51 -9.40
N GLU A 742 -40.36 12.11 -9.19
CA GLU A 742 -39.12 11.83 -9.93
C GLU A 742 -38.00 11.46 -8.92
N PRO A 743 -37.90 10.20 -8.46
CA PRO A 743 -36.97 9.79 -7.39
C PRO A 743 -35.49 10.05 -7.69
N GLU A 744 -35.14 10.00 -8.97
CA GLU A 744 -33.84 10.38 -9.53
C GLU A 744 -33.39 11.81 -9.19
N ARG A 745 -34.32 12.70 -8.84
CA ARG A 745 -33.98 14.04 -8.30
C ARG A 745 -33.28 13.98 -6.95
N CYS A 746 -33.31 12.83 -6.28
CA CYS A 746 -32.61 12.61 -5.03
C CYS A 746 -31.16 12.13 -5.21
N LEU A 747 -30.65 12.10 -6.44
CA LEU A 747 -29.29 11.66 -6.76
C LEU A 747 -29.11 10.21 -6.27
N ARG A 748 -27.98 9.86 -5.63
CA ARG A 748 -27.87 8.55 -4.94
C ARG A 748 -28.87 8.40 -3.80
N GLY A 749 -29.17 9.49 -3.10
CA GLY A 749 -30.10 9.49 -1.97
C GLY A 749 -29.85 10.64 -1.00
N LYS A 750 -30.68 10.69 0.05
CA LYS A 750 -30.56 11.61 1.19
C LYS A 750 -29.42 11.20 2.11
N LEU A 751 -28.72 12.17 2.70
CA LEU A 751 -27.67 11.92 3.69
C LEU A 751 -28.13 11.00 4.82
N ASN A 752 -27.32 9.98 5.12
CA ASN A 752 -27.55 9.03 6.20
C ASN A 752 -26.37 8.99 7.17
N LEU A 753 -26.18 10.10 7.87
CA LEU A 753 -25.02 10.29 8.72
C LEU A 753 -24.84 9.22 9.81
N PRO A 754 -25.88 8.63 10.45
CA PRO A 754 -25.70 7.56 11.41
C PRO A 754 -25.06 6.32 10.77
N GLN A 755 -25.59 5.86 9.63
CA GLN A 755 -24.98 4.74 8.91
C GLN A 755 -23.60 5.09 8.39
N THR A 756 -23.36 6.33 7.92
CA THR A 756 -22.03 6.78 7.51
C THR A 756 -21.03 6.71 8.67
N ILE A 757 -21.40 7.17 9.87
CA ILE A 757 -20.54 7.10 11.07
C ILE A 757 -20.31 5.65 11.45
N ASP A 758 -21.35 4.80 11.45
CA ASP A 758 -21.21 3.37 11.69
C ASP A 758 -20.28 2.72 10.64
N LEU A 759 -20.33 3.19 9.40
CA LEU A 759 -19.50 2.71 8.30
C LEU A 759 -18.01 3.02 8.48
N LEU A 760 -17.71 4.27 8.89
CA LEU A 760 -16.36 4.80 9.01
C LEU A 760 -15.72 4.52 10.37
N PHE A 761 -16.55 4.44 11.41
CA PHE A 761 -16.13 4.44 12.81
C PHE A 761 -16.88 3.41 13.67
N GLY A 762 -17.94 2.80 13.16
CA GLY A 762 -18.69 1.81 13.92
C GLY A 762 -17.90 0.52 14.09
N GLN A 763 -17.97 -0.01 15.31
CA GLN A 763 -17.83 -1.45 15.50
C GLN A 763 -19.16 -2.11 15.13
N PRO A 764 -19.16 -3.32 14.55
CA PRO A 764 -20.38 -3.94 14.05
C PRO A 764 -21.42 -4.07 15.17
N SER A 765 -22.59 -3.47 14.99
CA SER A 765 -23.71 -3.58 15.93
C SER A 765 -25.02 -3.90 15.21
N VAL A 766 -25.77 -4.87 15.75
CA VAL A 766 -27.08 -5.31 15.24
C VAL A 766 -28.17 -4.60 16.03
N LYS A 767 -29.01 -3.78 15.37
CA LYS A 767 -30.25 -3.27 15.97
C LYS A 767 -31.44 -4.11 15.51
N ILE A 768 -32.10 -4.74 16.47
CA ILE A 768 -33.38 -5.45 16.30
C ILE A 768 -34.49 -4.50 16.74
N SER A 769 -35.38 -4.12 15.84
CA SER A 769 -36.61 -3.40 16.18
C SER A 769 -37.81 -4.33 16.12
N PHE A 770 -38.75 -4.13 17.05
CA PHE A 770 -40.00 -4.88 17.13
C PHE A 770 -41.15 -3.93 16.80
N THR A 771 -41.81 -4.14 15.66
CA THR A 771 -43.08 -3.49 15.32
C THR A 771 -44.07 -4.55 14.85
N GLY A 772 -44.95 -4.97 15.76
CA GLY A 772 -45.92 -6.05 15.52
C GLY A 772 -45.28 -7.45 15.41
N ASP A 773 -46.01 -8.40 14.82
CA ASP A 773 -45.64 -9.82 14.66
C ASP A 773 -44.52 -10.07 13.61
N THR A 774 -43.76 -9.04 13.24
CA THR A 774 -42.71 -9.10 12.22
C THR A 774 -41.38 -8.59 12.79
N VAL A 775 -40.35 -9.43 12.68
CA VAL A 775 -38.96 -9.10 13.05
C VAL A 775 -38.24 -8.59 11.80
N SER A 776 -37.79 -7.34 11.83
CA SER A 776 -36.93 -6.77 10.78
C SER A 776 -35.50 -6.63 11.28
N ARG A 777 -34.58 -7.30 10.59
CA ARG A 777 -33.12 -7.23 10.81
C ARG A 777 -32.53 -6.29 9.77
N ILE A 778 -31.90 -5.19 10.21
CA ILE A 778 -31.21 -4.24 9.34
C ILE A 778 -29.72 -4.35 9.65
N GLU A 779 -28.93 -4.71 8.64
CA GLU A 779 -27.47 -4.81 8.71
C GLU A 779 -26.86 -3.58 8.03
N ASN A 780 -26.10 -2.77 8.78
CA ASN A 780 -25.29 -1.69 8.21
C ASN A 780 -23.90 -2.26 7.90
N GLN A 781 -23.60 -2.57 6.63
CA GLN A 781 -22.28 -3.04 6.21
C GLN A 781 -21.36 -1.86 5.91
N GLY A 782 -20.21 -1.78 6.63
CA GLY A 782 -18.97 -1.04 6.30
C GLY A 782 -18.57 -1.15 4.82
N TYR A 783 -18.10 -0.07 4.20
CA TYR A 783 -17.87 0.04 2.75
C TYR A 783 -16.84 -0.98 2.22
N PHE A 784 -17.27 -1.81 1.27
CA PHE A 784 -16.44 -2.43 0.22
C PHE A 784 -16.97 -1.92 -1.14
N VAL A 785 -16.10 -1.43 -2.04
CA VAL A 785 -16.49 -1.14 -3.43
C VAL A 785 -16.62 -2.47 -4.18
N LYS A 786 -17.83 -2.78 -4.66
CA LYS A 786 -18.07 -3.74 -5.76
C LYS A 786 -18.44 -2.97 -7.02
N GLY A 787 -17.83 -3.34 -8.15
CA GLY A 787 -18.13 -2.78 -9.47
C GLY A 787 -19.57 -3.07 -9.92
N ALA A 788 -20.19 -2.09 -10.57
CA ALA A 788 -21.51 -2.20 -11.19
C ALA A 788 -21.39 -2.76 -12.61
N GLY A 789 -22.07 -3.88 -12.87
CA GLY A 789 -22.36 -4.41 -14.20
C GLY A 789 -23.87 -4.60 -14.36
N GLU A 790 -24.45 -3.75 -15.22
CA GLU A 790 -25.67 -3.85 -16.02
C GLU A 790 -26.96 -4.51 -15.47
N ALA A 791 -28.04 -3.72 -15.50
CA ALA A 791 -29.41 -4.20 -15.60
C ALA A 791 -29.92 -3.99 -17.04
N GLY A 792 -30.61 -4.99 -17.59
CA GLY A 792 -31.41 -4.84 -18.81
C GLY A 792 -31.84 -6.16 -19.45
N GLY A 793 -32.97 -6.74 -19.00
CA GLY A 793 -33.64 -7.86 -19.66
C GLY A 793 -34.97 -8.21 -18.98
N GLU A 794 -36.07 -7.78 -19.59
CA GLU A 794 -37.44 -7.70 -19.06
C GLU A 794 -38.23 -9.03 -18.89
N ILE A 795 -39.06 -9.03 -17.83
CA ILE A 795 -40.49 -9.46 -17.75
C ILE A 795 -40.84 -10.97 -17.96
N ASN A 796 -41.28 -11.66 -16.89
CA ASN A 796 -42.71 -11.97 -16.65
C ASN A 796 -42.99 -12.82 -15.38
N THR A 797 -43.83 -12.24 -14.52
CA THR A 797 -45.01 -12.79 -13.81
C THR A 797 -44.93 -14.01 -12.88
N ASN A 798 -45.31 -13.74 -11.62
CA ASN A 798 -46.34 -14.43 -10.82
C ASN A 798 -46.12 -15.92 -10.46
N LEU A 799 -45.94 -16.21 -9.16
CA LEU A 799 -47.02 -16.72 -8.28
C LEU A 799 -46.46 -17.13 -6.91
N ASN A 800 -47.09 -16.59 -5.86
CA ASN A 800 -47.20 -17.23 -4.56
C ASN A 800 -47.75 -18.66 -4.72
N THR A 801 -47.28 -19.63 -3.93
CA THR A 801 -48.08 -20.31 -2.90
C THR A 801 -47.32 -21.46 -2.22
N ASN A 802 -47.59 -21.59 -0.92
CA ASN A 802 -47.37 -22.75 -0.07
C ASN A 802 -47.63 -24.10 -0.75
N LEU A 803 -46.88 -25.14 -0.38
CA LEU A 803 -47.39 -26.26 0.44
C LEU A 803 -46.37 -27.39 0.59
N ASN A 804 -46.40 -27.95 1.80
CA ASN A 804 -45.75 -29.16 2.25
C ASN A 804 -46.15 -30.42 1.44
N SER A 805 -45.32 -31.45 1.66
CA SER A 805 -45.66 -32.87 1.89
C SER A 805 -45.44 -33.88 0.74
N ASN A 806 -44.46 -34.75 1.02
CA ASN A 806 -44.47 -36.21 1.00
C ASN A 806 -45.04 -37.00 -0.19
N LEU A 807 -44.23 -38.02 -0.56
CA LEU A 807 -44.52 -39.42 -0.89
C LEU A 807 -43.86 -39.80 -2.23
N GLN A 808 -42.73 -40.51 -2.18
CA GLN A 808 -42.57 -41.97 -2.08
C GLN A 808 -42.69 -42.70 -3.44
N ASP A 809 -41.68 -43.54 -3.64
CA ASP A 809 -41.69 -44.84 -4.32
C ASP A 809 -41.44 -44.96 -5.84
N ASN A 810 -40.21 -45.43 -6.10
CA ASN A 810 -39.87 -46.74 -6.66
C ASN A 810 -39.78 -46.98 -8.18
N LEU A 811 -38.52 -47.25 -8.57
CA LEU A 811 -37.98 -48.49 -9.17
C LEU A 811 -38.13 -48.77 -10.67
N GLN A 812 -36.98 -49.23 -11.20
CA GLN A 812 -36.78 -50.26 -12.25
C GLN A 812 -36.96 -49.79 -13.72
N ASP A 813 -36.18 -50.20 -14.72
CA ASP A 813 -35.02 -51.08 -14.85
C ASP A 813 -34.54 -51.02 -16.33
N ILE A 814 -33.32 -51.48 -16.61
CA ILE A 814 -32.91 -52.20 -17.86
C ILE A 814 -32.67 -51.39 -19.17
N SER A 815 -31.38 -51.08 -19.38
CA SER A 815 -30.48 -51.45 -20.51
C SER A 815 -31.01 -51.71 -21.93
N ILE A 816 -30.39 -51.09 -22.96
CA ILE A 816 -30.00 -51.73 -24.25
C ILE A 816 -28.80 -50.97 -24.92
N PRO A 817 -28.12 -51.47 -25.98
CA PRO A 817 -26.66 -51.58 -26.07
C PRO A 817 -26.04 -50.88 -27.32
N ASP A 818 -24.73 -51.09 -27.50
CA ASP A 818 -23.89 -50.73 -28.65
C ASP A 818 -24.41 -51.15 -30.03
N SER A 819 -24.18 -50.27 -31.03
CA SER A 819 -23.69 -50.67 -32.37
C SER A 819 -23.12 -49.49 -33.19
N ILE A 820 -21.81 -49.53 -33.38
CA ILE A 820 -20.94 -49.01 -34.46
C ILE A 820 -21.51 -49.42 -35.86
N PRO A 821 -21.21 -48.79 -37.05
CA PRO A 821 -20.04 -47.96 -37.44
C PRO A 821 -20.35 -46.68 -38.27
N VAL A 822 -19.32 -45.86 -38.53
CA VAL A 822 -18.83 -45.49 -39.89
C VAL A 822 -17.55 -44.65 -39.77
N SER A 823 -16.62 -44.91 -40.69
CA SER A 823 -15.24 -44.46 -40.76
C SER A 823 -14.99 -43.56 -41.99
N ILE A 824 -13.85 -42.82 -41.97
CA ILE A 824 -13.10 -42.19 -43.11
C ILE A 824 -13.62 -40.78 -43.47
N SER A 825 -12.86 -39.68 -43.65
CA SER A 825 -11.45 -39.42 -44.08
C SER A 825 -11.00 -37.97 -43.77
N ASN A 826 -9.68 -37.79 -43.76
CA ASN A 826 -8.89 -36.55 -43.92
C ASN A 826 -9.35 -35.62 -45.07
N SER A 827 -9.27 -34.29 -44.87
CA SER A 827 -8.20 -33.41 -45.40
C SER A 827 -8.59 -31.91 -45.36
N GLU A 828 -7.68 -31.09 -44.83
CA GLU A 828 -7.37 -29.67 -45.09
C GLU A 828 -8.45 -28.71 -45.65
N GLU A 829 -8.79 -27.65 -44.90
CA GLU A 829 -8.73 -26.25 -45.40
C GLU A 829 -8.97 -25.20 -44.27
N LEU A 830 -8.25 -24.08 -44.43
CA LEU A 830 -8.41 -22.72 -43.87
C LEU A 830 -9.53 -22.46 -42.85
N VAL A 831 -9.17 -21.97 -41.66
CA VAL A 831 -10.10 -21.23 -40.77
C VAL A 831 -9.65 -19.78 -40.63
N THR A 832 -10.44 -18.90 -41.25
CA THR A 832 -10.43 -17.45 -41.05
C THR A 832 -10.89 -17.09 -39.63
N ALA A 833 -10.06 -16.33 -38.91
CA ALA A 833 -10.42 -15.73 -37.63
C ALA A 833 -11.40 -14.57 -37.82
N SER A 834 -12.53 -14.62 -37.13
CA SER A 834 -13.44 -13.49 -36.93
C SER A 834 -13.94 -13.58 -35.48
N GLY A 835 -13.09 -13.11 -34.56
CA GLY A 835 -13.44 -12.80 -33.18
C GLY A 835 -13.08 -11.35 -32.94
N THR A 836 -14.09 -10.50 -32.86
CA THR A 836 -13.99 -9.07 -32.54
C THR A 836 -13.41 -8.89 -31.14
N VAL A 837 -12.32 -8.15 -31.08
CA VAL A 837 -11.61 -7.75 -29.86
C VAL A 837 -12.41 -6.64 -29.20
N GLU A 838 -13.02 -6.90 -28.05
CA GLU A 838 -13.47 -5.86 -27.12
C GLU A 838 -12.27 -5.42 -26.26
N SER A 839 -11.89 -4.16 -26.43
CA SER A 839 -10.83 -3.48 -25.70
C SER A 839 -11.27 -3.17 -24.27
N GLN A 840 -10.80 -3.97 -23.30
CA GLN A 840 -10.92 -3.63 -21.88
C GLN A 840 -9.94 -2.51 -21.53
N SER A 841 -10.46 -1.33 -21.24
CA SER A 841 -9.72 -0.21 -20.67
C SER A 841 -9.47 -0.48 -19.18
N ASN A 842 -8.22 -0.76 -18.82
CA ASN A 842 -7.73 -0.78 -17.44
C ASN A 842 -7.98 0.59 -16.77
N GLN A 843 -8.81 0.65 -15.74
CA GLN A 843 -8.83 1.79 -14.80
C GLN A 843 -8.22 1.34 -13.48
N VAL A 844 -7.04 1.91 -13.19
CA VAL A 844 -6.20 1.65 -12.01
C VAL A 844 -6.41 2.77 -10.99
N THR A 845 -6.72 2.42 -9.74
CA THR A 845 -6.82 3.32 -8.59
C THR A 845 -5.42 3.74 -8.11
N GLN A 846 -5.21 5.05 -7.87
CA GLN A 846 -3.93 5.62 -7.47
C GLN A 846 -3.57 5.37 -5.99
N SER A 847 -2.28 5.47 -5.67
CA SER A 847 -1.70 5.46 -4.31
C SER A 847 -1.54 6.89 -3.79
N THR A 848 -2.04 7.21 -2.59
CA THR A 848 -2.01 8.54 -1.95
C THR A 848 -0.94 8.69 -0.84
N ALA A 849 0.06 7.81 -0.78
CA ALA A 849 1.05 7.81 0.29
C ALA A 849 2.09 8.95 0.14
N TYR A 850 1.98 10.01 0.94
CA TYR A 850 3.08 10.93 1.19
C TYR A 850 4.08 10.26 2.15
N SER A 851 5.18 9.73 1.61
CA SER A 851 6.21 9.02 2.37
C SER A 851 7.30 9.92 2.98
N GLY A 852 7.23 11.24 2.75
CA GLY A 852 8.29 12.19 3.13
C GLY A 852 9.57 12.08 2.30
N HIS A 853 9.61 11.20 1.29
CA HIS A 853 10.73 11.04 0.36
C HIS A 853 10.59 11.97 -0.84
N VAL A 854 11.74 12.41 -1.38
CA VAL A 854 11.85 13.16 -2.64
C VAL A 854 12.85 12.43 -3.53
N TYR A 855 12.53 12.26 -4.81
CA TYR A 855 13.46 11.82 -5.83
C TYR A 855 13.41 12.79 -7.00
N ALA A 856 14.33 13.75 -7.02
CA ALA A 856 14.28 14.88 -7.94
C ALA A 856 15.38 14.80 -9.02
N LEU A 857 15.07 15.31 -10.21
CA LEU A 857 16.01 15.47 -11.32
C LEU A 857 16.23 16.97 -11.56
N GLY A 858 17.40 17.35 -12.04
CA GLY A 858 17.66 18.75 -12.37
C GLY A 858 19.11 19.08 -12.65
N THR A 859 19.48 20.31 -12.33
CA THR A 859 20.86 20.84 -12.33
C THR A 859 21.17 21.50 -10.99
N LEU A 860 22.44 21.49 -10.60
CA LEU A 860 22.89 22.03 -9.33
C LEU A 860 23.30 23.50 -9.47
N SER A 861 23.03 24.31 -8.46
CA SER A 861 23.60 25.65 -8.28
C SER A 861 23.81 25.92 -6.79
N TYR A 862 24.31 27.11 -6.47
CA TYR A 862 24.39 27.63 -5.12
C TYR A 862 23.77 29.03 -5.03
N ASP A 863 23.42 29.43 -3.81
CA ASP A 863 22.87 30.72 -3.46
C ASP A 863 23.46 31.21 -2.12
N PHE A 864 23.51 32.53 -1.94
CA PHE A 864 24.10 33.16 -0.75
C PHE A 864 23.10 33.41 0.38
N GLY A 865 21.80 33.44 0.11
CA GLY A 865 20.72 33.79 1.04
C GLY A 865 20.70 35.27 1.44
N GLY A 866 21.84 35.87 1.76
CA GLY A 866 21.93 37.28 2.14
C GLY A 866 23.30 37.92 1.87
N GLU A 867 23.34 39.24 1.96
CA GLU A 867 24.51 40.05 1.58
C GLU A 867 25.74 39.76 2.43
N ALA A 868 25.58 39.46 3.71
CA ALA A 868 26.70 39.14 4.61
C ALA A 868 27.48 37.91 4.13
N ARG A 869 26.76 36.87 3.68
CA ARG A 869 27.38 35.64 3.16
C ARG A 869 28.03 35.87 1.80
N ARG A 870 27.33 36.58 0.89
CA ARG A 870 27.88 36.99 -0.41
C ARG A 870 29.16 37.82 -0.26
N ASP A 871 29.19 38.73 0.71
CA ASP A 871 30.35 39.56 0.97
C ASP A 871 31.51 38.76 1.58
N SER A 872 31.23 37.79 2.43
CA SER A 872 32.24 36.88 3.00
C SER A 872 33.00 36.14 1.89
N PHE A 873 32.30 35.53 0.93
CA PHE A 873 32.96 34.89 -0.23
C PHE A 873 33.73 35.87 -1.10
N LYS A 874 33.22 37.09 -1.29
CA LYS A 874 33.94 38.14 -2.03
C LYS A 874 35.27 38.54 -1.37
N GLN A 875 35.36 38.48 -0.04
CA GLN A 875 36.59 38.79 0.70
C GLN A 875 37.56 37.62 0.77
N LEU A 876 37.04 36.39 0.85
CA LEU A 876 37.84 35.17 1.00
C LEU A 876 38.43 34.70 -0.33
N MET A 877 37.71 34.87 -1.44
CA MET A 877 38.18 34.46 -2.76
C MET A 877 39.28 35.42 -3.27
N GLY A 878 40.41 34.84 -3.70
CA GLY A 878 41.55 35.58 -4.25
C GLY A 878 41.34 36.02 -5.70
N ALA A 879 42.08 37.05 -6.15
CA ALA A 879 42.07 37.45 -7.55
C ALA A 879 42.58 36.30 -8.44
N VAL A 880 41.96 36.13 -9.61
CA VAL A 880 42.19 34.99 -10.51
C VAL A 880 42.76 35.48 -11.84
N ASP A 881 43.67 34.72 -12.45
CA ASP A 881 44.17 35.02 -13.80
C ASP A 881 43.13 34.52 -14.82
N ASN A 882 42.66 35.40 -15.70
CA ASN A 882 41.68 35.06 -16.74
C ASN A 882 42.27 34.28 -17.94
N GLY A 883 43.46 33.70 -17.80
CA GLY A 883 44.17 32.97 -18.85
C GLY A 883 44.92 33.87 -19.84
N SER A 884 44.94 35.19 -19.62
CA SER A 884 45.70 36.16 -20.42
C SER A 884 46.85 36.86 -19.66
N GLY A 885 47.12 36.44 -18.41
CA GLY A 885 48.11 37.06 -17.54
C GLY A 885 47.58 38.31 -16.81
N ILE A 886 46.26 38.54 -16.84
CA ILE A 886 45.59 39.69 -16.22
C ILE A 886 44.82 39.20 -15.01
N MET A 887 45.22 39.69 -13.83
CA MET A 887 44.53 39.41 -12.58
C MET A 887 43.19 40.16 -12.53
N VAL A 888 42.09 39.42 -12.51
CA VAL A 888 40.75 39.95 -12.28
C VAL A 888 40.32 39.74 -10.83
N PRO A 889 39.56 40.68 -10.24
CA PRO A 889 39.01 40.50 -8.89
C PRO A 889 38.11 39.26 -8.83
N ALA A 890 38.14 38.56 -7.71
CA ALA A 890 37.27 37.40 -7.48
C ALA A 890 35.80 37.78 -7.67
N ASN A 891 35.09 36.98 -8.46
CA ASN A 891 33.67 37.11 -8.66
C ASN A 891 32.96 35.87 -8.07
N PRO A 892 32.33 35.97 -6.89
CA PRO A 892 31.65 34.83 -6.28
C PRO A 892 30.42 34.36 -7.08
N TYR A 893 29.92 35.14 -8.04
CA TYR A 893 28.87 34.71 -8.98
C TYR A 893 29.41 33.90 -10.17
N ASP A 894 30.73 33.89 -10.38
CA ASP A 894 31.36 33.02 -11.37
C ASP A 894 31.52 31.62 -10.76
N THR A 895 30.70 30.68 -11.23
CA THR A 895 30.66 29.32 -10.72
C THR A 895 32.01 28.62 -10.83
N ARG A 896 32.83 28.91 -11.85
CA ARG A 896 34.17 28.31 -11.98
C ARG A 896 35.09 28.75 -10.85
N GLN A 897 35.12 30.05 -10.58
CA GLN A 897 35.91 30.59 -9.48
C GLN A 897 35.43 30.08 -8.12
N MET A 898 34.11 29.91 -7.96
CA MET A 898 33.54 29.35 -6.73
C MET A 898 33.95 27.88 -6.54
N VAL A 899 33.88 27.07 -7.59
CA VAL A 899 34.32 25.67 -7.54
C VAL A 899 35.81 25.58 -7.19
N ASP A 900 36.67 26.35 -7.87
CA ASP A 900 38.12 26.39 -7.60
C ASP A 900 38.42 26.78 -6.13
N TYR A 901 37.64 27.71 -5.58
CA TYR A 901 37.78 28.13 -4.19
C TYR A 901 37.31 27.04 -3.22
N LEU A 902 36.17 26.40 -3.46
CA LEU A 902 35.61 25.37 -2.60
C LEU A 902 36.42 24.07 -2.63
N ASP A 903 37.05 23.73 -3.76
CA ASP A 903 37.96 22.59 -3.87
C ASP A 903 39.18 22.74 -2.93
N GLN A 904 39.68 23.97 -2.80
CA GLN A 904 40.75 24.31 -1.88
C GLN A 904 40.27 24.51 -0.44
N ASN A 905 38.97 24.79 -0.24
CA ASN A 905 38.38 25.11 1.06
C ASN A 905 37.03 24.38 1.28
N PRO A 906 37.03 23.03 1.41
CA PRO A 906 35.79 22.24 1.38
C PRO A 906 34.80 22.57 2.51
N ASP A 907 35.29 23.01 3.68
CA ASP A 907 34.44 23.37 4.80
C ASP A 907 33.51 24.57 4.51
N GLU A 908 33.91 25.46 3.60
CA GLU A 908 33.10 26.63 3.19
C GLU A 908 31.90 26.24 2.31
N ALA A 909 31.87 25.02 1.77
CA ALA A 909 30.71 24.51 1.06
C ALA A 909 29.45 24.48 1.95
N ARG A 910 29.63 24.32 3.27
CA ARG A 910 28.54 24.37 4.27
C ARG A 910 27.95 25.76 4.43
N SER A 911 28.72 26.80 4.09
CA SER A 911 28.27 28.18 4.20
C SER A 911 27.22 28.48 3.14
N LEU A 912 27.29 27.90 1.94
CA LEU A 912 26.36 28.14 0.82
C LEU A 912 25.00 27.42 0.98
N ILE A 913 23.97 28.00 0.37
CA ILE A 913 22.71 27.29 0.12
C ILE A 913 22.84 26.57 -1.21
N TRP A 914 22.87 25.24 -1.20
CA TRP A 914 22.91 24.46 -2.43
C TRP A 914 21.50 24.32 -2.98
N THR A 915 21.29 24.59 -4.26
CA THR A 915 19.97 24.56 -4.90
C THR A 915 19.91 23.53 -6.00
N LEU A 916 18.84 22.74 -6.01
CA LEU A 916 18.46 21.91 -7.14
C LEU A 916 17.49 22.70 -8.02
N ASN A 917 17.82 22.84 -9.29
CA ASN A 917 17.05 23.62 -10.25
C ASN A 917 16.42 22.72 -11.31
N VAL A 918 15.18 23.02 -11.68
CA VAL A 918 14.51 22.46 -12.86
C VAL A 918 14.24 23.61 -13.81
N ASP A 919 14.77 23.53 -15.03
CA ASP A 919 14.65 24.60 -16.03
C ASP A 919 15.07 25.98 -15.48
N LEU A 920 16.20 26.00 -14.76
CA LEU A 920 16.78 27.17 -14.09
C LEU A 920 15.96 27.75 -12.93
N THR A 921 14.86 27.08 -12.54
CA THR A 921 14.05 27.47 -11.39
C THR A 921 14.46 26.66 -10.16
N PRO A 922 14.86 27.28 -9.05
CA PRO A 922 15.24 26.56 -7.84
C PRO A 922 13.99 25.91 -7.22
N VAL A 923 13.97 24.57 -7.21
CA VAL A 923 12.84 23.80 -6.68
C VAL A 923 13.10 23.30 -5.26
N TYR A 924 14.37 23.13 -4.88
CA TYR A 924 14.76 22.71 -3.54
C TYR A 924 16.08 23.32 -3.10
N ALA A 925 16.19 23.59 -1.80
CA ALA A 925 17.47 23.77 -1.13
C ALA A 925 17.95 22.43 -0.55
N ILE A 926 19.18 22.04 -0.86
CA ILE A 926 19.79 20.78 -0.44
C ILE A 926 20.55 21.02 0.86
N GLU A 927 20.19 20.28 1.91
CA GLU A 927 20.85 20.32 3.21
C GLU A 927 21.45 18.93 3.53
N PRO A 928 22.76 18.72 3.29
CA PRO A 928 23.45 17.51 3.73
C PRO A 928 23.41 17.37 5.26
N LYS A 929 23.03 16.18 5.76
CA LYS A 929 22.92 15.91 7.21
C LYS A 929 23.38 14.51 7.58
N GLY A 930 23.84 14.36 8.83
CA GLY A 930 24.27 13.08 9.40
C GLY A 930 25.77 12.84 9.24
N GLY A 931 26.20 11.61 9.50
CA GLY A 931 27.63 11.25 9.52
C GLY A 931 28.34 11.36 8.17
N PHE A 932 27.60 11.39 7.06
CA PHE A 932 28.15 11.47 5.69
C PHE A 932 27.97 12.84 5.02
N ALA A 933 27.74 13.90 5.82
CA ALA A 933 27.45 15.21 5.26
C ALA A 933 28.63 15.77 4.45
N ALA A 934 29.88 15.51 4.87
CA ALA A 934 31.08 15.96 4.17
C ALA A 934 31.18 15.36 2.77
N GLU A 935 30.99 14.05 2.65
CA GLU A 935 31.02 13.30 1.40
C GLU A 935 29.90 13.75 0.45
N VAL A 936 28.73 14.13 0.99
CA VAL A 936 27.66 14.69 0.17
C VAL A 936 28.04 16.07 -0.38
N TYR A 937 28.66 16.95 0.42
CA TYR A 937 29.16 18.23 -0.09
C TYR A 937 30.24 18.06 -1.16
N GLU A 938 31.14 17.08 -1.01
CA GLU A 938 32.14 16.73 -2.04
C GLU A 938 31.47 16.30 -3.35
N ILE A 939 30.45 15.44 -3.29
CA ILE A 939 29.70 15.01 -4.49
C ILE A 939 28.93 16.18 -5.11
N LEU A 940 28.34 17.07 -4.31
CA LEU A 940 27.70 18.29 -4.83
C LEU A 940 28.70 19.18 -5.56
N LEU A 941 29.90 19.38 -4.99
CA LEU A 941 30.96 20.14 -5.65
C LEU A 941 31.43 19.48 -6.95
N LEU A 942 31.61 18.16 -6.96
CA LEU A 942 31.99 17.40 -8.14
C LEU A 942 30.93 17.50 -9.24
N MET A 943 29.65 17.40 -8.89
CA MET A 943 28.54 17.56 -9.83
C MET A 943 28.45 18.99 -10.38
N LEU A 944 28.68 20.01 -9.53
CA LEU A 944 28.71 21.41 -9.96
C LEU A 944 29.87 21.66 -10.91
N ASN A 945 31.06 21.09 -10.63
CA ASN A 945 32.22 21.20 -11.52
C ASN A 945 31.97 20.53 -12.87
N GLY A 946 31.40 19.31 -12.87
CA GLY A 946 31.07 18.60 -14.10
C GLY A 946 30.09 19.37 -15.00
N GLN A 947 29.21 20.21 -14.44
CA GLN A 947 28.33 21.09 -15.25
C GLN A 947 29.07 22.24 -15.95
N LEU A 948 30.31 22.56 -15.56
CA LEU A 948 31.12 23.65 -16.10
C LEU A 948 32.12 23.21 -17.18
N GLU A 949 32.38 21.90 -17.23
CA GLU A 949 33.17 21.25 -18.25
C GLU A 949 32.58 21.47 -19.65
N SER A 950 33.43 21.41 -20.68
CA SER A 950 32.94 21.48 -22.06
C SER A 950 32.09 20.26 -22.39
N GLU A 951 31.07 20.40 -23.23
CA GLU A 951 30.20 19.28 -23.68
C GLU A 951 30.99 18.08 -24.26
N ASP A 952 32.20 18.32 -24.76
CA ASP A 952 33.10 17.29 -25.30
C ASP A 952 33.86 16.51 -24.20
N SER A 953 33.95 17.03 -22.97
CA SER A 953 34.69 16.45 -21.83
C SER A 953 33.98 15.22 -21.26
N ASP A 954 34.72 14.15 -20.94
CA ASP A 954 34.14 12.94 -20.35
C ASP A 954 33.55 13.17 -18.94
N GLU A 955 34.01 14.22 -18.27
CA GLU A 955 33.54 14.65 -16.94
C GLU A 955 32.32 15.59 -17.00
N PHE A 956 31.81 15.90 -18.21
CA PHE A 956 30.66 16.79 -18.36
C PHE A 956 29.37 16.18 -17.79
N ILE A 957 28.69 16.91 -16.93
CA ILE A 957 27.42 16.50 -16.31
C ILE A 957 26.34 17.45 -16.78
N GLU A 958 25.36 16.91 -17.49
CA GLU A 958 24.25 17.71 -18.04
C GLU A 958 22.98 17.60 -17.18
N ARG A 959 22.82 16.46 -16.50
CA ARG A 959 21.64 16.09 -15.73
C ARG A 959 22.06 15.32 -14.49
N LEU A 960 21.32 15.47 -13.39
CA LEU A 960 21.57 14.72 -12.17
C LEU A 960 20.29 14.25 -11.48
N SER A 961 20.42 13.26 -10.60
CA SER A 961 19.36 12.80 -9.69
C SER A 961 19.74 12.96 -8.23
N ILE A 962 18.79 13.36 -7.38
CA ILE A 962 19.00 13.50 -5.93
C ILE A 962 17.86 12.81 -5.15
N PRO A 963 18.15 11.70 -4.45
CA PRO A 963 17.25 11.09 -3.49
C PRO A 963 17.39 11.73 -2.10
N ALA A 964 16.31 12.33 -1.60
CA ALA A 964 16.31 13.11 -0.38
C ALA A 964 15.07 12.87 0.49
N LEU A 965 15.09 13.42 1.70
CA LEU A 965 13.94 13.49 2.61
C LEU A 965 13.43 14.92 2.68
N ARG A 966 12.14 15.13 2.46
CA ARG A 966 11.51 16.44 2.60
C ARG A 966 11.48 16.85 4.07
N THR A 967 11.74 18.13 4.33
CA THR A 967 11.60 18.70 5.67
C THR A 967 10.45 19.70 5.70
N ASN A 968 10.05 20.11 6.90
CA ASN A 968 9.10 21.22 7.09
C ASN A 968 9.81 22.59 7.09
N ARG A 969 11.11 22.63 6.77
CA ARG A 969 11.89 23.87 6.69
C ARG A 969 11.87 24.41 5.27
N THR A 970 11.89 25.73 5.17
CA THR A 970 12.19 26.47 3.96
C THR A 970 13.42 27.33 4.18
N VAL A 971 14.01 27.82 3.10
CA VAL A 971 15.06 28.83 3.15
C VAL A 971 14.75 29.91 2.14
N GLU A 972 14.99 31.16 2.52
CA GLU A 972 14.91 32.31 1.63
C GLU A 972 16.24 32.42 0.88
N LEU A 973 16.16 32.44 -0.46
CA LEU A 973 17.28 32.66 -1.36
C LEU A 973 17.60 34.15 -1.45
N PHE A 974 18.76 34.49 -2.01
CA PHE A 974 19.19 35.88 -2.21
C PHE A 974 18.20 36.69 -3.07
N SER A 975 17.40 36.03 -3.91
CA SER A 975 16.33 36.64 -4.71
C SER A 975 15.09 37.04 -3.89
N GLY A 976 14.97 36.58 -2.64
CA GLY A 976 13.74 36.64 -1.82
C GLY A 976 12.79 35.46 -2.07
N GLU A 977 13.12 34.55 -2.98
CA GLU A 977 12.34 33.33 -3.22
C GLU A 977 12.49 32.36 -2.05
N VAL A 978 11.39 31.77 -1.59
CA VAL A 978 11.38 30.83 -0.46
C VAL A 978 11.21 29.42 -0.99
N VAL A 979 12.26 28.61 -0.88
CA VAL A 979 12.28 27.23 -1.40
C VAL A 979 12.29 26.19 -0.27
N PRO A 980 11.64 25.02 -0.46
CA PRO A 980 11.65 23.96 0.53
C PRO A 980 13.02 23.31 0.68
N VAL A 981 13.37 22.95 1.92
CA VAL A 981 14.63 22.27 2.25
C VAL A 981 14.44 20.76 2.19
N ILE A 982 15.29 20.08 1.43
CA ILE A 982 15.41 18.62 1.39
C ILE A 982 16.72 18.19 2.05
N THR A 983 16.69 17.08 2.77
CA THR A 983 17.85 16.54 3.47
C THR A 983 18.42 15.32 2.78
N VAL A 984 19.72 15.34 2.51
CA VAL A 984 20.47 14.24 1.90
C VAL A 984 21.38 13.64 2.96
N ARG A 985 21.25 12.33 3.19
CA ARG A 985 21.94 11.63 4.30
C ARG A 985 23.21 10.91 3.88
N ASP A 986 23.34 10.59 2.60
CA ASP A 986 24.47 9.88 1.99
C ASP A 986 24.42 10.02 0.46
N VAL A 987 25.51 9.63 -0.19
CA VAL A 987 25.74 9.78 -1.64
C VAL A 987 25.02 8.77 -2.53
N ARG A 988 24.36 7.76 -1.97
CA ARG A 988 23.77 6.67 -2.77
C ARG A 988 22.60 7.20 -3.58
N GLY A 989 22.51 6.76 -4.85
CA GLY A 989 21.46 7.18 -5.79
C GLY A 989 21.61 8.60 -6.33
N MET A 990 22.67 9.32 -5.94
CA MET A 990 23.09 10.55 -6.60
C MET A 990 23.88 10.19 -7.85
N TYR A 991 23.36 10.54 -9.02
CA TYR A 991 23.99 10.26 -10.31
C TYR A 991 24.08 11.53 -11.14
N GLY A 992 25.13 11.65 -11.93
CA GLY A 992 25.29 12.67 -12.96
C GLY A 992 25.50 12.00 -14.32
N TRP A 993 24.87 12.51 -15.37
CA TRP A 993 24.93 11.92 -16.71
C TRP A 993 25.33 12.90 -17.78
N LYS A 994 26.09 12.37 -18.75
CA LYS A 994 26.36 12.96 -20.06
C LYS A 994 25.55 12.22 -21.12
N VAL A 995 24.63 12.90 -21.79
CA VAL A 995 23.78 12.27 -22.83
C VAL A 995 24.64 11.62 -23.91
N ASN A 996 25.68 12.31 -24.40
CA ASN A 996 26.58 11.78 -25.42
C ASN A 996 27.29 10.47 -25.02
N THR A 997 27.71 10.33 -23.76
CA THR A 997 28.35 9.11 -23.27
C THR A 997 27.36 7.94 -23.24
N LEU A 998 26.13 8.19 -22.83
CA LEU A 998 25.06 7.18 -22.84
C LEU A 998 24.71 6.74 -24.26
N VAL A 999 24.67 7.68 -25.20
CA VAL A 999 24.43 7.39 -26.63
C VAL A 999 25.57 6.55 -27.21
N ASN A 1000 26.82 6.91 -26.95
CA ASN A 1000 27.98 6.13 -27.42
C ASN A 1000 27.99 4.71 -26.85
N ALA A 1001 27.65 4.54 -25.56
CA ALA A 1001 27.52 3.23 -24.95
C ALA A 1001 26.39 2.39 -25.58
N ALA A 1002 25.26 3.02 -25.92
CA ALA A 1002 24.15 2.37 -26.61
C ALA A 1002 24.50 1.96 -28.05
N LEU A 1003 25.19 2.83 -28.80
CA LEU A 1003 25.66 2.56 -30.17
C LEU A 1003 26.57 1.31 -30.22
N GLY A 1004 27.46 1.15 -29.23
CA GLY A 1004 28.37 0.00 -29.15
C GLY A 1004 27.67 -1.37 -28.99
N THR A 1005 26.37 -1.41 -28.73
CA THR A 1005 25.61 -2.67 -28.53
C THR A 1005 24.81 -3.11 -29.76
N VAL A 1006 24.73 -2.29 -30.81
CA VAL A 1006 23.93 -2.56 -32.00
C VAL A 1006 24.79 -3.25 -33.07
N THR A 1007 24.35 -4.40 -33.58
CA THR A 1007 25.07 -5.20 -34.59
C THR A 1007 24.61 -4.98 -36.04
N ALA A 1008 23.65 -4.08 -36.27
CA ALA A 1008 23.06 -3.83 -37.59
C ALA A 1008 23.87 -2.78 -38.40
N GLU A 1009 23.90 -2.91 -39.74
CA GLU A 1009 24.41 -1.87 -40.64
C GLU A 1009 23.43 -0.68 -40.65
N VAL A 1010 23.63 0.27 -39.72
CA VAL A 1010 22.81 1.49 -39.59
C VAL A 1010 23.70 2.72 -39.74
N ASP A 1011 23.16 3.80 -40.28
CA ASP A 1011 23.82 5.10 -40.31
C ASP A 1011 24.03 5.61 -38.86
N GLU A 1012 25.29 5.63 -38.41
CA GLU A 1012 25.66 5.98 -37.04
C GLU A 1012 25.28 7.42 -36.69
N GLU A 1013 25.32 8.34 -37.66
CA GLU A 1013 25.01 9.76 -37.43
C GLU A 1013 23.50 9.96 -37.22
N GLN A 1014 22.68 9.30 -38.06
CA GLN A 1014 21.23 9.28 -37.90
C GLN A 1014 20.81 8.61 -36.58
N MET A 1015 21.41 7.47 -36.25
CA MET A 1015 21.12 6.72 -35.03
C MET A 1015 21.46 7.50 -33.76
N ARG A 1016 22.62 8.19 -33.77
CA ARG A 1016 23.03 9.08 -32.69
C ARG A 1016 22.01 10.19 -32.48
N GLY A 1017 21.52 10.81 -33.55
CA GLY A 1017 20.45 11.80 -33.51
C GLY A 1017 19.17 11.26 -32.85
N CYS A 1018 18.69 10.09 -33.28
CA CYS A 1018 17.48 9.47 -32.75
C CYS A 1018 17.61 9.09 -31.26
N LEU A 1019 18.74 8.50 -30.84
CA LEU A 1019 19.00 8.16 -29.44
C LEU A 1019 19.07 9.42 -28.55
N THR A 1020 19.75 10.47 -29.00
CA THR A 1020 19.81 11.74 -28.28
C THR A 1020 18.41 12.35 -28.13
N SER A 1021 17.61 12.39 -29.21
CA SER A 1021 16.23 12.87 -29.16
C SER A 1021 15.36 12.04 -28.22
N PHE A 1022 15.53 10.72 -28.20
CA PHE A 1022 14.81 9.84 -27.28
C PHE A 1022 15.16 10.11 -25.82
N LEU A 1023 16.44 10.11 -25.45
CA LEU A 1023 16.87 10.33 -24.07
C LEU A 1023 16.47 11.72 -23.56
N ASN A 1024 16.56 12.74 -24.42
CA ASN A 1024 16.02 14.06 -24.12
C ASN A 1024 14.52 14.01 -23.91
N ARG A 1025 13.75 13.45 -24.85
CA ARG A 1025 12.29 13.39 -24.73
C ARG A 1025 11.85 12.69 -23.45
N VAL A 1026 12.49 11.57 -23.08
CA VAL A 1026 12.23 10.89 -21.80
C VAL A 1026 12.51 11.79 -20.60
N TYR A 1027 13.62 12.54 -20.59
CA TYR A 1027 13.91 13.49 -19.52
C TYR A 1027 12.86 14.60 -19.43
N TYR A 1028 12.54 15.26 -20.54
CA TYR A 1028 11.59 16.38 -20.58
C TYR A 1028 10.15 15.94 -20.29
N ASP A 1029 9.74 14.75 -20.73
CA ASP A 1029 8.39 14.23 -20.52
C ASP A 1029 8.18 13.69 -19.11
N LEU A 1030 9.24 13.17 -18.46
CA LEU A 1030 9.13 12.54 -17.14
C LEU A 1030 9.54 13.42 -15.97
N ARG A 1031 10.41 14.42 -16.18
CA ARG A 1031 10.91 15.24 -15.06
C ARG A 1031 9.76 15.97 -14.35
N ASN A 1032 9.80 15.95 -13.03
CA ASN A 1032 8.82 16.61 -12.18
C ASN A 1032 9.43 16.88 -10.79
N LEU A 1033 8.65 17.43 -9.86
CA LEU A 1033 9.12 17.77 -8.51
C LEU A 1033 9.56 16.57 -7.66
N GLY A 1034 9.18 15.33 -8.03
CA GLY A 1034 9.67 14.13 -7.38
C GLY A 1034 9.13 13.92 -5.97
N GLN A 1035 7.96 14.47 -5.62
CA GLN A 1035 7.41 14.42 -4.26
C GLN A 1035 6.45 13.26 -4.05
N THR A 1036 5.44 13.12 -4.91
CA THR A 1036 4.47 12.04 -4.83
C THR A 1036 5.11 10.71 -5.24
N SER A 1037 4.51 9.58 -4.87
CA SER A 1037 5.04 8.28 -5.26
C SER A 1037 5.09 8.11 -6.78
N ARG A 1038 4.04 8.56 -7.48
CA ARG A 1038 4.02 8.57 -8.94
C ARG A 1038 5.13 9.45 -9.53
N ASP A 1039 5.33 10.64 -8.98
CA ASP A 1039 6.39 11.58 -9.38
C ASP A 1039 7.78 10.98 -9.21
N ARG A 1040 8.03 10.36 -8.05
CA ARG A 1040 9.28 9.62 -7.77
C ARG A 1040 9.46 8.48 -8.77
N ALA A 1041 8.40 7.76 -9.11
CA ALA A 1041 8.47 6.66 -10.07
C ALA A 1041 8.79 7.15 -11.49
N LEU A 1042 8.20 8.28 -11.91
CA LEU A 1042 8.49 8.92 -13.19
C LEU A 1042 9.93 9.43 -13.28
N ASN A 1043 10.40 10.16 -12.25
CA ASN A 1043 11.78 10.65 -12.20
C ASN A 1043 12.79 9.49 -12.15
N PHE A 1044 12.48 8.43 -11.40
CA PHE A 1044 13.32 7.24 -11.36
C PHE A 1044 13.27 6.43 -12.66
N ALA A 1045 12.16 6.43 -13.39
CA ALA A 1045 12.07 5.81 -14.71
C ALA A 1045 12.96 6.52 -15.74
N ALA A 1046 13.07 7.85 -15.68
CA ALA A 1046 14.03 8.58 -16.51
C ALA A 1046 15.48 8.17 -16.18
N THR A 1047 15.79 8.03 -14.89
CA THR A 1047 17.09 7.52 -14.42
C THR A 1047 17.36 6.10 -14.94
N ASN A 1048 16.39 5.20 -14.83
CA ASN A 1048 16.50 3.84 -15.37
C ASN A 1048 16.67 3.83 -16.89
N THR A 1049 16.01 4.74 -17.60
CA THR A 1049 16.14 4.83 -19.07
C THR A 1049 17.55 5.26 -19.46
N PHE A 1050 18.17 6.18 -18.71
CA PHE A 1050 19.57 6.53 -18.89
C PHE A 1050 20.49 5.34 -18.61
N GLN A 1051 20.27 4.61 -17.52
CA GLN A 1051 21.08 3.43 -17.17
C GLN A 1051 20.89 2.25 -18.14
N ALA A 1052 19.72 2.14 -18.78
CA ALA A 1052 19.37 1.05 -19.69
C ALA A 1052 19.32 1.50 -21.17
N ALA A 1053 20.02 2.58 -21.54
CA ALA A 1053 19.94 3.16 -22.89
C ALA A 1053 20.20 2.14 -24.02
N SER A 1054 21.12 1.20 -23.82
CA SER A 1054 21.42 0.11 -24.76
C SER A 1054 20.22 -0.81 -25.03
N THR A 1055 19.31 -0.98 -24.07
CA THR A 1055 18.10 -1.82 -24.21
C THR A 1055 17.13 -1.24 -25.25
N PHE A 1056 17.15 0.07 -25.46
CA PHE A 1056 16.30 0.77 -26.42
C PHE A 1056 16.94 0.93 -27.79
N ALA A 1057 18.26 0.74 -27.87
CA ALA A 1057 19.04 0.98 -29.07
C ALA A 1057 18.55 0.12 -30.25
N GLU A 1058 18.21 -1.15 -30.02
CA GLU A 1058 17.67 -2.04 -31.05
C GLU A 1058 16.30 -1.59 -31.58
N ALA A 1059 15.40 -1.12 -30.69
CA ALA A 1059 14.10 -0.63 -31.11
C ALA A 1059 14.24 0.62 -32.00
N ILE A 1060 15.13 1.54 -31.61
CA ILE A 1060 15.43 2.75 -32.37
C ILE A 1060 16.15 2.39 -33.69
N ALA A 1061 17.06 1.41 -33.69
CA ALA A 1061 17.74 0.89 -34.88
C ALA A 1061 16.77 0.42 -35.96
N THR A 1062 15.63 -0.12 -35.52
CA THR A 1062 14.61 -0.59 -36.44
C THR A 1062 13.70 0.52 -36.98
N GLY A 1063 14.01 1.80 -36.75
CA GLY A 1063 13.23 2.95 -37.22
C GLY A 1063 12.01 3.27 -36.37
N ARG A 1064 12.00 2.87 -35.09
CA ARG A 1064 10.88 3.16 -34.18
C ARG A 1064 11.19 4.34 -33.27
N GLU A 1065 10.15 5.12 -32.98
CA GLU A 1065 10.19 6.29 -32.10
C GLU A 1065 9.28 6.11 -30.89
N LEU A 1066 9.53 6.86 -29.82
CA LEU A 1066 8.68 6.86 -28.63
C LEU A 1066 7.29 7.44 -28.96
N ASP A 1067 6.25 6.64 -28.74
CA ASP A 1067 4.83 6.98 -28.93
C ASP A 1067 4.27 7.60 -27.64
N SER A 1068 4.18 6.79 -26.60
CA SER A 1068 3.55 7.13 -25.34
C SER A 1068 4.33 6.58 -24.13
N ILE A 1069 4.13 7.25 -22.99
CA ILE A 1069 4.60 6.79 -21.69
C ILE A 1069 3.38 6.58 -20.80
N GLU A 1070 3.16 5.34 -20.38
CA GLU A 1070 2.05 4.95 -19.50
C GLU A 1070 2.61 4.58 -18.13
N VAL A 1071 1.98 5.09 -17.08
CA VAL A 1071 2.38 4.81 -15.69
C VAL A 1071 1.17 4.36 -14.90
N GLU A 1072 1.24 3.16 -14.35
CA GLU A 1072 0.19 2.55 -13.55
C GLU A 1072 0.77 1.92 -12.29
N LYS A 1073 -0.06 1.75 -11.26
CA LYS A 1073 0.37 1.05 -10.04
C LYS A 1073 0.60 -0.43 -10.36
N SER A 1074 1.77 -0.95 -9.99
CA SER A 1074 2.12 -2.34 -10.31
C SER A 1074 1.36 -3.31 -9.43
N PRO A 1075 0.72 -4.35 -9.98
CA PRO A 1075 0.17 -5.45 -9.19
C PRO A 1075 1.26 -6.42 -8.71
N TYR A 1076 2.52 -6.27 -9.16
CA TYR A 1076 3.61 -7.21 -8.92
C TYR A 1076 4.48 -6.84 -7.72
N CYS A 1077 3.87 -6.56 -6.57
CA CYS A 1077 4.61 -6.07 -5.41
C CYS A 1077 4.26 -6.72 -4.08
N ARG A 1078 5.22 -6.63 -3.15
CA ARG A 1078 5.04 -7.07 -1.77
C ARG A 1078 4.09 -6.12 -1.06
N LEU A 1079 3.40 -6.62 -0.04
CA LEU A 1079 2.61 -5.75 0.84
C LEU A 1079 3.55 -4.72 1.47
N ASN A 1080 3.16 -3.44 1.47
CA ASN A 1080 3.93 -2.26 1.90
C ASN A 1080 4.98 -1.72 0.90
N SER A 1081 5.13 -2.31 -0.28
CA SER A 1081 5.84 -1.68 -1.40
C SER A 1081 4.96 -0.64 -2.09
N ASP A 1082 5.59 0.36 -2.71
CA ASP A 1082 4.90 1.40 -3.48
C ASP A 1082 5.37 1.33 -4.92
N CYS A 1083 4.78 0.39 -5.66
CA CYS A 1083 5.29 0.03 -6.95
C CYS A 1083 4.50 0.58 -8.13
N TRP A 1084 5.23 0.90 -9.18
CA TRP A 1084 4.73 1.50 -10.39
C TRP A 1084 5.30 0.79 -11.61
N ASP A 1085 4.42 0.35 -12.50
CA ASP A 1085 4.77 -0.13 -13.83
C ASP A 1085 4.84 1.09 -14.77
N VAL A 1086 6.02 1.36 -15.31
CA VAL A 1086 6.26 2.42 -16.31
C VAL A 1086 6.50 1.77 -17.67
N LYS A 1087 5.60 2.01 -18.61
CA LYS A 1087 5.62 1.45 -19.96
C LYS A 1087 6.03 2.52 -20.97
N LEU A 1088 7.12 2.28 -21.69
CA LEU A 1088 7.55 3.07 -22.85
C LEU A 1088 7.12 2.34 -24.12
N LYS A 1089 6.22 2.94 -24.88
CA LYS A 1089 5.70 2.36 -26.12
C LYS A 1089 6.36 3.02 -27.32
N PHE A 1090 6.88 2.22 -28.23
CA PHE A 1090 7.54 2.67 -29.45
C PHE A 1090 6.73 2.26 -30.68
N PHE A 1091 6.63 3.13 -31.66
CA PHE A 1091 5.91 2.90 -32.91
C PHE A 1091 6.79 3.25 -34.11
N ASP A 1092 6.43 2.74 -35.29
CA ASP A 1092 7.10 3.07 -36.54
C ASP A 1092 6.27 4.14 -37.27
N PRO A 1093 6.77 5.38 -37.41
CA PRO A 1093 6.02 6.47 -38.04
C PRO A 1093 5.88 6.29 -39.56
N GLU A 1094 6.75 5.52 -40.20
CA GLU A 1094 6.68 5.27 -41.65
C GLU A 1094 5.77 4.11 -42.01
N ASN A 1095 5.51 3.21 -41.05
CA ASN A 1095 4.64 2.05 -41.24
C ASN A 1095 3.71 1.82 -40.03
N SER A 1096 2.54 2.46 -40.07
CA SER A 1096 1.51 2.37 -39.03
C SER A 1096 0.94 0.96 -38.81
N HIS A 1097 1.15 0.03 -39.77
CA HIS A 1097 0.75 -1.37 -39.63
C HIS A 1097 1.80 -2.22 -38.88
N ARG A 1098 3.00 -1.69 -38.65
CA ARG A 1098 4.05 -2.39 -37.93
C ARG A 1098 3.73 -2.43 -36.43
N SER A 1099 4.02 -3.55 -35.78
CA SER A 1099 3.76 -3.72 -34.35
C SER A 1099 4.55 -2.71 -33.51
N HIS A 1100 3.87 -2.12 -32.52
CA HIS A 1100 4.49 -1.28 -31.51
C HIS A 1100 5.35 -2.16 -30.60
N LYS A 1101 6.48 -1.64 -30.12
CA LYS A 1101 7.38 -2.31 -29.17
C LYS A 1101 7.17 -1.66 -27.80
N VAL A 1102 6.80 -2.43 -26.78
CA VAL A 1102 6.58 -1.93 -25.42
C VAL A 1102 7.73 -2.38 -24.54
N PHE A 1103 8.26 -1.48 -23.74
CA PHE A 1103 9.20 -1.76 -22.67
C PHE A 1103 8.57 -1.40 -21.33
N ARG A 1104 8.67 -2.27 -20.32
CA ARG A 1104 8.11 -2.03 -18.99
C ARG A 1104 9.16 -2.16 -17.91
N PHE A 1105 9.24 -1.12 -17.09
CA PHE A 1105 9.93 -1.13 -15.80
C PHE A 1105 8.92 -1.31 -14.68
N THR A 1106 9.25 -2.10 -13.67
CA THR A 1106 8.52 -2.09 -12.40
C THR A 1106 9.43 -1.43 -11.36
N ILE A 1107 8.97 -0.36 -10.74
CA ILE A 1107 9.77 0.50 -9.86
C ILE A 1107 9.09 0.57 -8.50
N ASP A 1108 9.79 0.24 -7.43
CA ASP A 1108 9.34 0.46 -6.05
C ASP A 1108 9.93 1.79 -5.53
N VAL A 1109 9.05 2.70 -5.11
CA VAL A 1109 9.38 4.02 -4.56
C VAL A 1109 9.01 4.18 -3.09
N ALA A 1110 8.75 3.08 -2.38
CA ALA A 1110 8.39 3.12 -0.97
C ALA A 1110 9.50 3.75 -0.12
N GLU A 1111 10.75 3.47 -0.47
CA GLU A 1111 11.95 3.93 0.24
C GLU A 1111 12.54 5.20 -0.37
N ARG A 1112 13.45 5.86 0.38
CA ARG A 1112 14.20 7.04 -0.11
C ARG A 1112 14.95 6.78 -1.42
N LEU A 1113 15.51 5.59 -1.55
CA LEU A 1113 16.22 5.14 -2.75
C LEU A 1113 15.27 4.21 -3.51
N PRO A 1114 14.66 4.68 -4.62
CA PRO A 1114 13.82 3.80 -5.41
C PRO A 1114 14.63 2.64 -6.00
N VAL A 1115 13.96 1.52 -6.27
CA VAL A 1115 14.57 0.31 -6.81
C VAL A 1115 13.78 -0.25 -7.98
N THR A 1116 14.47 -0.81 -8.95
CA THR A 1116 13.85 -1.54 -10.06
C THR A 1116 13.61 -2.99 -9.65
N LEU A 1117 12.39 -3.47 -9.84
CA LEU A 1117 11.99 -4.84 -9.54
C LEU A 1117 12.07 -5.71 -10.80
N GLY A 1118 13.09 -6.55 -10.86
CA GLY A 1118 13.34 -7.45 -11.99
C GLY A 1118 13.92 -6.74 -13.21
N GLU A 1119 14.06 -7.49 -14.30
CA GLU A 1119 14.58 -6.99 -15.58
C GLU A 1119 13.51 -6.26 -16.39
N VAL A 1120 13.95 -5.31 -17.23
CA VAL A 1120 13.09 -4.62 -18.21
C VAL A 1120 12.40 -5.65 -19.09
N LYS A 1121 11.08 -5.65 -19.09
CA LYS A 1121 10.30 -6.56 -19.94
C LYS A 1121 10.01 -5.88 -21.26
N SER A 1122 10.14 -6.62 -22.37
CA SER A 1122 9.84 -6.12 -23.71
C SER A 1122 8.95 -7.09 -24.48
N TRP A 1123 7.93 -6.56 -25.16
CA TRP A 1123 7.05 -7.33 -26.04
C TRP A 1123 6.50 -6.47 -27.17
N SER A 1124 5.88 -7.09 -28.18
CA SER A 1124 5.26 -6.39 -29.30
C SER A 1124 3.74 -6.37 -29.19
N VAL A 1125 3.11 -5.26 -29.57
CA VAL A 1125 1.64 -5.08 -29.58
C VAL A 1125 1.20 -4.71 -31.00
N PRO A 1126 0.06 -5.21 -31.52
CA PRO A 1126 -0.43 -4.86 -32.85
C PRO A 1126 -0.60 -3.34 -33.03
N GLY A 1127 -0.25 -2.81 -34.21
CA GLY A 1127 -0.54 -1.43 -34.58
C GLY A 1127 -2.06 -1.20 -34.70
N ARG A 1128 -2.55 0.02 -34.43
CA ARG A 1128 -3.97 0.36 -34.60
C ARG A 1128 -4.38 0.09 -36.05
N ARG A 1129 -5.44 -0.72 -36.26
CA ARG A 1129 -6.19 -0.67 -37.53
C ARG A 1129 -7.01 0.61 -37.50
N GLU A 1130 -6.79 1.51 -38.47
CA GLU A 1130 -7.64 2.68 -38.71
C GLU A 1130 -9.10 2.30 -38.92
#